data_AF-L5KDB6-F1
#
_entry.id   AF-L5KDB6-F1
#
_cell.length_a   1.000
_cell.length_b   1.000
_cell.length_c   1.000
_cell.angle_alpha   90.00
_cell.angle_beta   90.00
_cell.angle_gamma   90.00
#
_symmetry.space_group_name_H-M   'P 1'
#
loop_
_entity.id
_entity.type
_entity.pdbx_description
1 polymer ?
#
loop_
_entity_poly.entity_id
_entity_poly.type
_entity_poly.pdbx_seq_one_letter_code
_entity_poly.pdbx_strand_id
1 'polypeptide(L)'
;MEENMKLATVEDTVEYHLYLIPNEPRDSEKHKEILQKYIERIMTHFAPMLVPYIWQNQPFNLKYKPGKDDVPAHIFGMTKFGDNIEDEWFIVYVVKQITKEFPELVARIEDNDGEFLLIEAADFLPKWLDPDNSANRVFFYQGKLCIIPAPRKSEAVSWLPTVPPTIPQALNIISTHPEKILASESIQAAVNRRIRGYPEKIQASLHRAHCFLPAGIVAVLKQRPRLVAAGVQAFYLRDPIDLRACRVFKTFLPETRIMTSITFTKCLYAQLVQQRFMPDRRSGYKLPPPSHPQYRAHELGMKLAHGFEILCSKCSPHFSDSQKSPVIASPLWAGFLESLKNKDYFKGLIEGSAQYQERLEMAKNYFQLSVNRPESSLAMSPGEEILTLLQTVPFDIEELKKEATNLPPEDDDRWLDLSPEQLDQLLQEAAGKKEPEPISKEENYDLTQVSKSMKAFISKVSTHKGAELPREPSEAPITFDADSFLNYFDKILGPRPHESDSDDLDEEDFDSLDSDDNLDLETQEPGEASVEGALDDLKSYMAQMDQELAHTSIGKSFTTQKQMEPLSQTTNSNSDEEDSGAGGSVMTPVDVDLNLVSNILESYSSQAGLAGPASNLLQSMGVQLPDNTDHRPASKPAKG
;
A
#
# COMPACT_ATOMS: atom_id res chain seq x y z
N MET A 1 -0.06 -33.20 12.73
CA MET A 1 1.02 -32.36 13.31
C MET A 1 1.86 -31.69 12.21
N GLU A 2 1.30 -31.52 10.99
CA GLU A 2 1.97 -30.91 9.82
C GLU A 2 1.41 -29.51 9.48
N GLU A 3 0.45 -28.99 10.25
CA GLU A 3 -0.15 -27.66 10.02
C GLU A 3 0.59 -26.49 10.70
N ASN A 4 1.57 -26.76 11.57
CA ASN A 4 2.32 -25.73 12.31
C ASN A 4 3.66 -25.31 11.65
N MET A 5 3.90 -25.69 10.39
CA MET A 5 5.08 -25.27 9.61
C MET A 5 4.71 -24.38 8.41
N LYS A 6 3.53 -23.73 8.40
CA LYS A 6 3.35 -22.54 7.57
C LYS A 6 4.37 -21.52 8.06
N LEU A 7 5.33 -21.31 7.18
CA LEU A 7 6.59 -20.63 7.36
C LEU A 7 6.40 -19.34 8.16
N ALA A 8 7.39 -18.99 8.98
CA ALA A 8 7.69 -17.59 9.23
C ALA A 8 7.88 -16.94 7.84
N THR A 9 6.80 -16.36 7.31
CA THR A 9 6.83 -15.53 6.11
C THR A 9 7.89 -14.50 6.38
N VAL A 10 8.95 -14.53 5.59
CA VAL A 10 9.99 -13.54 5.72
C VAL A 10 9.33 -12.23 5.33
N GLU A 11 9.14 -11.33 6.29
CA GLU A 11 8.60 -10.00 6.04
C GLU A 11 9.40 -9.29 4.93
N ASP A 12 8.70 -8.45 4.15
CA ASP A 12 9.22 -7.64 3.06
C ASP A 12 9.93 -8.40 1.93
N THR A 13 9.34 -9.52 1.47
CA THR A 13 9.77 -10.25 0.28
C THR A 13 8.83 -10.09 -0.90
N VAL A 14 9.42 -9.95 -2.09
CA VAL A 14 8.73 -10.10 -3.37
C VAL A 14 9.24 -11.36 -4.07
N GLU A 15 8.31 -12.23 -4.45
CA GLU A 15 8.54 -13.44 -5.22
C GLU A 15 8.10 -13.21 -6.68
N TYR A 16 8.89 -13.73 -7.62
CA TYR A 16 8.59 -13.63 -9.04
C TYR A 16 8.85 -14.96 -9.73
N HIS A 17 7.81 -15.44 -10.42
CA HIS A 17 7.78 -16.72 -11.10
C HIS A 17 7.65 -16.48 -12.61
N LEU A 18 8.56 -17.05 -13.40
CA LEU A 18 8.66 -16.89 -14.84
C LEU A 18 8.50 -18.26 -15.50
N TYR A 19 7.39 -18.45 -16.22
CA TYR A 19 7.00 -19.69 -16.87
C TYR A 19 7.17 -19.61 -18.38
N LEU A 20 7.62 -20.70 -19.00
CA LEU A 20 7.79 -20.79 -20.45
C LEU A 20 6.51 -21.31 -21.12
N ILE A 21 6.06 -20.64 -22.18
CA ILE A 21 4.93 -21.06 -23.01
C ILE A 21 5.38 -21.26 -24.48
N PRO A 22 5.04 -22.40 -25.13
CA PRO A 22 4.36 -23.57 -24.57
C PRO A 22 5.28 -24.36 -23.62
N ASN A 23 4.71 -24.92 -22.57
CA ASN A 23 5.41 -25.79 -21.62
C ASN A 23 5.66 -27.15 -22.28
N GLU A 24 6.71 -27.27 -23.12
CA GLU A 24 7.04 -28.56 -23.73
C GLU A 24 7.65 -29.52 -22.69
N PRO A 25 7.04 -30.69 -22.42
CA PRO A 25 7.57 -31.68 -21.47
C PRO A 25 8.68 -32.55 -22.08
N ARG A 26 9.41 -32.04 -23.08
CA ARG A 26 10.43 -32.82 -23.79
C ARG A 26 11.74 -32.81 -23.00
N ASP A 27 11.87 -33.80 -22.13
CA ASP A 27 13.06 -34.12 -21.34
C ASP A 27 13.39 -33.08 -20.24
N SER A 28 13.28 -33.52 -18.98
CA SER A 28 13.49 -32.66 -17.78
C SER A 28 14.86 -31.98 -17.79
N GLU A 29 15.90 -32.68 -18.27
CA GLU A 29 17.25 -32.11 -18.29
C GLU A 29 17.41 -31.08 -19.41
N LYS A 30 16.83 -31.31 -20.59
CA LYS A 30 16.81 -30.31 -21.67
C LYS A 30 16.00 -29.08 -21.28
N HIS A 31 14.87 -29.28 -20.62
CA HIS A 31 14.04 -28.17 -20.14
C HIS A 31 14.78 -27.32 -19.10
N LYS A 32 15.50 -27.96 -18.19
CA LYS A 32 16.40 -27.28 -17.24
C LYS A 32 17.50 -26.50 -17.96
N GLU A 33 18.18 -27.07 -18.94
CA GLU A 33 19.19 -26.36 -19.74
C GLU A 33 18.61 -25.13 -20.46
N ILE A 34 17.40 -25.26 -21.01
CA ILE A 34 16.70 -24.15 -21.68
C ILE A 34 16.43 -23.02 -20.66
N LEU A 35 15.85 -23.33 -19.50
CA LEU A 35 15.55 -22.33 -18.48
C LEU A 35 16.84 -21.69 -17.92
N GLN A 36 17.92 -22.46 -17.74
CA GLN A 36 19.22 -21.90 -17.35
C GLN A 36 19.78 -20.94 -18.40
N LYS A 37 19.66 -21.25 -19.70
CA LYS A 37 20.03 -20.33 -20.78
C LYS A 37 19.17 -19.06 -20.76
N TYR A 38 17.87 -19.16 -20.44
CA TYR A 38 17.03 -17.97 -20.27
C TYR A 38 17.49 -17.12 -19.08
N ILE A 39 17.81 -17.73 -17.94
CA ILE A 39 18.36 -17.01 -16.77
C ILE A 39 19.61 -16.22 -17.19
N GLU A 40 20.57 -16.85 -17.86
CA GLU A 40 21.77 -16.17 -18.34
C GLU A 40 21.45 -15.00 -19.28
N ARG A 41 20.56 -15.24 -20.28
CA ARG A 41 20.17 -14.21 -21.26
C ARG A 41 19.47 -13.02 -20.60
N ILE A 42 18.57 -13.27 -19.66
CA ILE A 42 17.86 -12.26 -18.88
C ILE A 42 18.85 -11.46 -18.03
N MET A 43 19.62 -12.14 -17.18
CA MET A 43 20.56 -11.49 -16.27
C MET A 43 21.59 -10.65 -17.03
N THR A 44 22.04 -11.12 -18.20
CA THR A 44 22.93 -10.34 -19.06
C THR A 44 22.24 -9.13 -19.68
N HIS A 45 21.00 -9.29 -20.17
CA HIS A 45 20.27 -8.19 -20.80
C HIS A 45 20.02 -7.03 -19.84
N PHE A 46 19.66 -7.36 -18.59
CA PHE A 46 19.33 -6.37 -17.57
C PHE A 46 20.53 -6.00 -16.67
N ALA A 47 21.70 -6.62 -16.83
CA ALA A 47 22.91 -6.27 -16.08
C ALA A 47 23.26 -4.76 -16.10
N PRO A 48 23.14 -4.01 -17.22
CA PRO A 48 23.46 -2.58 -17.22
C PRO A 48 22.66 -1.75 -16.20
N MET A 49 21.45 -2.17 -15.84
CA MET A 49 20.62 -1.49 -14.83
C MET A 49 20.70 -2.16 -13.46
N LEU A 50 20.84 -3.49 -13.40
CA LEU A 50 20.83 -4.24 -12.14
C LEU A 50 22.15 -4.19 -11.38
N VAL A 51 23.29 -4.15 -12.09
CA VAL A 51 24.63 -4.14 -11.49
C VAL A 51 24.95 -2.84 -10.75
N PRO A 52 24.73 -1.63 -11.32
CA PRO A 52 25.01 -0.38 -10.61
C PRO A 52 23.96 -0.02 -9.55
N TYR A 53 22.84 -0.75 -9.49
CA TYR A 53 21.77 -0.48 -8.53
C TYR A 53 22.18 -0.86 -7.10
N ILE A 54 21.94 0.05 -6.16
CA ILE A 54 22.19 -0.16 -4.73
C ILE A 54 20.91 -0.71 -4.10
N TRP A 55 20.83 -2.04 -4.00
CA TRP A 55 19.72 -2.73 -3.34
C TRP A 55 19.75 -2.52 -1.83
N GLN A 56 18.59 -2.41 -1.20
CA GLN A 56 18.45 -2.21 0.24
C GLN A 56 18.97 -3.42 1.04
N ASN A 57 18.61 -4.64 0.61
CA ASN A 57 18.97 -5.87 1.32
C ASN A 57 19.49 -6.94 0.35
N GLN A 58 18.67 -7.41 -0.58
CA GLN A 58 19.08 -8.44 -1.56
C GLN A 58 18.92 -7.96 -3.00
N PRO A 59 19.86 -8.30 -3.91
CA PRO A 59 19.70 -7.99 -5.32
C PRO A 59 18.63 -8.86 -5.98
N PHE A 60 18.10 -8.37 -7.11
CA PHE A 60 17.35 -9.19 -8.06
C PHE A 60 18.16 -10.44 -8.43
N ASN A 61 17.52 -11.60 -8.38
CA ASN A 61 18.14 -12.91 -8.56
C ASN A 61 17.20 -13.86 -9.29
N LEU A 62 17.76 -14.77 -10.07
CA LEU A 62 16.98 -15.76 -10.83
C LEU A 62 17.64 -17.12 -10.70
N LYS A 63 16.83 -18.12 -10.35
CA LYS A 63 17.23 -19.51 -10.23
C LYS A 63 16.24 -20.45 -10.91
N TYR A 64 16.74 -21.59 -11.35
CA TYR A 64 15.89 -22.67 -11.84
C TYR A 64 15.20 -23.35 -10.64
N LYS A 65 13.88 -23.51 -10.71
CA LYS A 65 13.10 -24.29 -9.75
C LYS A 65 12.50 -25.49 -10.48
N PRO A 66 12.82 -26.73 -10.07
CA PRO A 66 12.24 -27.92 -10.69
C PRO A 66 10.73 -27.93 -10.45
N GLY A 67 9.99 -28.51 -11.40
CA GLY A 67 8.55 -28.69 -11.26
C GLY A 67 8.26 -29.57 -10.05
N LYS A 68 7.33 -29.14 -9.21
CA LYS A 68 6.88 -29.88 -8.04
C LYS A 68 5.37 -29.69 -7.90
N ASP A 69 4.68 -30.79 -7.59
CA ASP A 69 3.23 -30.83 -7.46
C ASP A 69 2.55 -30.31 -8.75
N ASP A 70 1.59 -29.40 -8.65
CA ASP A 70 0.89 -28.78 -9.78
C ASP A 70 1.64 -27.58 -10.39
N VAL A 71 2.90 -27.31 -10.01
CA VAL A 71 3.68 -26.20 -10.55
C VAL A 71 4.73 -26.71 -11.54
N PRO A 72 4.73 -26.26 -12.80
CA PRO A 72 5.72 -26.67 -13.79
C PRO A 72 7.12 -26.15 -13.43
N ALA A 73 8.15 -26.74 -14.05
CA ALA A 73 9.51 -26.22 -13.93
C ALA A 73 9.54 -24.77 -14.44
N HIS A 74 10.17 -23.88 -13.69
CA HIS A 74 10.12 -22.45 -13.96
C HIS A 74 11.37 -21.73 -13.47
N ILE A 75 11.52 -20.50 -13.93
CA ILE A 75 12.50 -19.58 -13.37
C ILE A 75 11.85 -18.89 -12.18
N PHE A 76 12.53 -18.90 -11.05
CA PHE A 76 12.06 -18.33 -9.79
C PHE A 76 13.07 -17.32 -9.27
N GLY A 77 12.60 -16.22 -8.71
CA GLY A 77 13.42 -15.34 -7.91
C GLY A 77 12.65 -14.81 -6.71
N MET A 78 13.41 -14.46 -5.68
CA MET A 78 12.87 -13.95 -4.42
C MET A 78 13.82 -12.89 -3.90
N THR A 79 13.31 -11.69 -3.68
CA THR A 79 14.11 -10.57 -3.21
C THR A 79 13.51 -10.01 -1.93
N LYS A 80 14.34 -9.89 -0.89
CA LYS A 80 14.02 -9.13 0.32
C LYS A 80 14.27 -7.66 0.04
N PHE A 81 13.21 -6.86 -0.01
CA PHE A 81 13.32 -5.41 -0.27
C PHE A 81 13.40 -4.60 1.04
N GLY A 82 12.90 -5.14 2.16
CA GLY A 82 12.92 -4.45 3.46
C GLY A 82 12.17 -3.11 3.41
N ASP A 83 12.71 -2.08 4.06
CA ASP A 83 12.04 -0.77 4.12
C ASP A 83 12.01 0.00 2.77
N ASN A 84 12.70 -0.47 1.71
CA ASN A 84 12.74 0.25 0.44
C ASN A 84 11.72 -0.31 -0.56
N ILE A 85 10.47 0.16 -0.48
CA ILE A 85 9.37 -0.19 -1.40
C ILE A 85 9.74 0.09 -2.87
N GLU A 86 10.66 1.02 -3.15
CA GLU A 86 11.12 1.28 -4.52
C GLU A 86 11.91 0.11 -5.12
N ASP A 87 12.53 -0.77 -4.31
CA ASP A 87 13.16 -2.01 -4.80
C ASP A 87 12.10 -2.99 -5.34
N GLU A 88 10.96 -3.12 -4.64
CA GLU A 88 9.83 -3.95 -5.08
C GLU A 88 9.27 -3.46 -6.43
N TRP A 89 8.98 -2.16 -6.55
CA TRP A 89 8.43 -1.61 -7.80
C TRP A 89 9.44 -1.61 -8.94
N PHE A 90 10.74 -1.50 -8.63
CA PHE A 90 11.77 -1.71 -9.64
C PHE A 90 11.78 -3.16 -10.15
N ILE A 91 11.56 -4.15 -9.29
CA ILE A 91 11.42 -5.56 -9.69
C ILE A 91 10.18 -5.75 -10.57
N VAL A 92 9.03 -5.14 -10.23
CA VAL A 92 7.83 -5.16 -11.09
C VAL A 92 8.14 -4.61 -12.47
N TYR A 93 8.86 -3.49 -12.55
CA TYR A 93 9.30 -2.92 -13.82
C TYR A 93 10.20 -3.90 -14.60
N VAL A 94 11.22 -4.47 -13.95
CA VAL A 94 12.16 -5.42 -14.58
C VAL A 94 11.42 -6.66 -15.10
N VAL A 95 10.56 -7.28 -14.29
CA VAL A 95 9.78 -8.46 -14.68
C VAL A 95 8.84 -8.15 -15.85
N LYS A 96 8.18 -6.98 -15.84
CA LYS A 96 7.38 -6.54 -16.98
C LYS A 96 8.25 -6.40 -18.25
N GLN A 97 9.43 -5.81 -18.16
CA GLN A 97 10.34 -5.72 -19.31
C GLN A 97 10.87 -7.09 -19.76
N ILE A 98 11.11 -8.03 -18.83
CA ILE A 98 11.49 -9.41 -19.16
C ILE A 98 10.42 -10.04 -20.05
N THR A 99 9.15 -9.98 -19.66
CA THR A 99 8.05 -10.57 -20.46
C THR A 99 7.84 -9.85 -21.81
N LYS A 100 8.30 -8.60 -21.94
CA LYS A 100 8.25 -7.85 -23.20
C LYS A 100 9.37 -8.26 -24.16
N GLU A 101 10.57 -8.44 -23.65
CA GLU A 101 11.75 -8.84 -24.44
C GLU A 101 11.75 -10.33 -24.78
N PHE A 102 11.20 -11.15 -23.89
CA PHE A 102 11.06 -12.60 -24.04
C PHE A 102 9.56 -12.96 -24.05
N PRO A 103 8.88 -12.85 -25.21
CA PRO A 103 7.44 -13.02 -25.32
C PRO A 103 6.96 -14.45 -25.03
N GLU A 104 7.87 -15.42 -24.97
CA GLU A 104 7.59 -16.80 -24.53
C GLU A 104 7.45 -16.93 -23.01
N LEU A 105 7.84 -15.90 -22.25
CA LEU A 105 7.77 -15.90 -20.79
C LEU A 105 6.49 -15.22 -20.29
N VAL A 106 5.80 -15.93 -19.40
CA VAL A 106 4.73 -15.41 -18.56
C VAL A 106 5.25 -15.23 -17.15
N ALA A 107 5.04 -14.07 -16.55
CA ALA A 107 5.46 -13.80 -15.18
C ALA A 107 4.29 -13.64 -14.23
N ARG A 108 4.45 -14.15 -13.00
CA ARG A 108 3.62 -13.86 -11.84
C ARG A 108 4.50 -13.22 -10.78
N ILE A 109 3.99 -12.21 -10.07
CA ILE A 109 4.72 -11.49 -9.03
C ILE A 109 3.80 -11.40 -7.82
N GLU A 110 4.30 -11.78 -6.65
CA GLU A 110 3.57 -11.75 -5.39
C GLU A 110 4.46 -11.19 -4.29
N ASP A 111 3.85 -10.51 -3.32
CA ASP A 111 4.50 -10.07 -2.10
C ASP A 111 3.84 -10.75 -0.87
N ASN A 112 4.06 -10.22 0.34
CA ASN A 112 3.46 -10.77 1.55
C ASN A 112 1.93 -10.60 1.61
N ASP A 113 1.37 -9.62 0.88
CA ASP A 113 -0.07 -9.38 0.77
C ASP A 113 -0.70 -10.21 -0.37
N GLY A 114 0.13 -10.94 -1.13
CA GLY A 114 -0.28 -11.79 -2.25
C GLY A 114 -0.27 -11.01 -3.57
N GLU A 115 -1.46 -10.71 -4.10
CA GLU A 115 -1.62 -10.05 -5.41
C GLU A 115 -1.63 -8.51 -5.27
N PHE A 116 -0.54 -7.94 -4.75
CA PHE A 116 -0.44 -6.49 -4.46
C PHE A 116 -0.62 -5.57 -5.66
N LEU A 117 -0.38 -6.07 -6.88
CA LEU A 117 -0.64 -5.31 -8.11
C LEU A 117 -2.12 -4.91 -8.23
N LEU A 118 -3.03 -5.70 -7.64
CA LEU A 118 -4.46 -5.40 -7.62
C LEU A 118 -4.80 -4.26 -6.66
N ILE A 119 -4.00 -4.04 -5.62
CA ILE A 119 -4.19 -2.95 -4.65
C ILE A 119 -4.07 -1.59 -5.35
N GLU A 120 -3.06 -1.42 -6.20
CA GLU A 120 -2.89 -0.18 -6.98
C GLU A 120 -4.04 0.08 -7.97
N ALA A 121 -4.73 -0.98 -8.39
CA ALA A 121 -5.83 -0.92 -9.34
C ALA A 121 -7.21 -1.06 -8.68
N ALA A 122 -7.30 -1.00 -7.35
CA ALA A 122 -8.50 -1.34 -6.57
C ALA A 122 -9.77 -0.64 -7.07
N ASP A 123 -9.71 0.65 -7.40
CA ASP A 123 -10.87 1.42 -7.90
C ASP A 123 -11.40 0.97 -9.25
N PHE A 124 -10.60 0.24 -10.02
CA PHE A 124 -10.90 -0.20 -11.38
C PHE A 124 -11.13 -1.72 -11.48
N LEU A 125 -11.01 -2.44 -10.36
CA LEU A 125 -11.17 -3.89 -10.37
C LEU A 125 -12.64 -4.28 -10.65
N PRO A 126 -12.86 -5.38 -11.39
CA PRO A 126 -14.19 -5.94 -11.52
C PRO A 126 -14.74 -6.39 -10.16
N LYS A 127 -16.04 -6.15 -9.88
CA LYS A 127 -16.71 -6.56 -8.63
C LYS A 127 -16.64 -8.05 -8.29
N TRP A 128 -16.30 -8.91 -9.25
CA TRP A 128 -16.16 -10.34 -9.01
C TRP A 128 -14.78 -10.72 -8.48
N LEU A 129 -13.75 -9.87 -8.66
CA LEU A 129 -12.38 -10.17 -8.29
C LEU A 129 -12.14 -9.73 -6.84
N ASP A 130 -12.00 -10.71 -5.96
CA ASP A 130 -11.82 -10.55 -4.53
C ASP A 130 -10.52 -11.24 -4.09
N PRO A 131 -9.94 -10.88 -2.92
CA PRO A 131 -8.73 -11.54 -2.41
C PRO A 131 -8.83 -13.06 -2.32
N ASP A 132 -10.03 -13.59 -2.04
CA ASP A 132 -10.27 -15.04 -1.92
C ASP A 132 -10.20 -15.78 -3.27
N ASN A 133 -10.35 -15.07 -4.39
CA ASN A 133 -10.44 -15.68 -5.72
C ASN A 133 -9.39 -15.20 -6.73
N SER A 134 -8.51 -14.27 -6.33
CA SER A 134 -7.47 -13.68 -7.17
C SER A 134 -6.28 -14.62 -7.43
N ALA A 135 -6.11 -15.64 -6.59
CA ALA A 135 -4.99 -16.59 -6.68
C ALA A 135 -4.82 -17.18 -8.09
N ASN A 136 -3.59 -17.13 -8.62
CA ASN A 136 -3.21 -17.62 -9.94
C ASN A 136 -4.03 -17.00 -11.11
N ARG A 137 -4.53 -15.77 -10.98
CA ARG A 137 -5.25 -15.08 -12.06
C ARG A 137 -4.49 -13.92 -12.67
N VAL A 138 -3.50 -13.35 -11.97
CA VAL A 138 -2.79 -12.14 -12.38
C VAL A 138 -1.41 -12.49 -12.93
N PHE A 139 -1.13 -12.06 -14.15
CA PHE A 139 0.14 -12.33 -14.82
C PHE A 139 0.60 -11.15 -15.68
N PHE A 140 1.91 -11.03 -15.88
CA PHE A 140 2.47 -10.27 -16.99
C PHE A 140 2.72 -11.20 -18.18
N TYR A 141 2.24 -10.82 -19.36
CA TYR A 141 2.52 -11.50 -20.62
C TYR A 141 2.75 -10.46 -21.72
N GLN A 142 3.84 -10.59 -22.47
CA GLN A 142 4.23 -9.65 -23.53
C GLN A 142 4.29 -8.19 -23.06
N GLY A 143 4.69 -7.96 -21.81
CA GLY A 143 4.74 -6.64 -21.19
C GLY A 143 3.38 -6.01 -20.84
N LYS A 144 2.29 -6.78 -20.94
CA LYS A 144 0.93 -6.35 -20.56
C LYS A 144 0.45 -7.12 -19.33
N LEU A 145 -0.40 -6.48 -18.53
CA LEU A 145 -1.03 -7.14 -17.38
C LEU A 145 -2.27 -7.91 -17.85
N CYS A 146 -2.34 -9.18 -17.49
CA CYS A 146 -3.42 -10.10 -17.82
C CYS A 146 -4.11 -10.56 -16.53
N ILE A 147 -5.44 -10.57 -16.55
CA ILE A 147 -6.30 -11.07 -15.46
C ILE A 147 -7.23 -12.13 -16.04
N ILE A 148 -7.13 -13.37 -15.55
CA ILE A 148 -7.98 -14.48 -16.00
C ILE A 148 -9.40 -14.30 -15.44
N PRO A 149 -10.44 -14.16 -16.28
CA PRO A 149 -11.80 -13.89 -15.81
C PRO A 149 -12.42 -15.08 -15.06
N ALA A 150 -13.38 -14.80 -14.19
CA ALA A 150 -14.32 -15.81 -13.69
C ALA A 150 -15.60 -15.83 -14.56
N PRO A 151 -16.26 -16.99 -14.72
CA PRO A 151 -17.51 -17.09 -15.47
C PRO A 151 -18.62 -16.26 -14.79
N ARG A 152 -19.37 -15.48 -15.58
CA ARG A 152 -20.60 -14.81 -15.10
C ARG A 152 -21.68 -15.88 -14.90
N LYS A 153 -22.46 -15.77 -13.82
CA LYS A 153 -23.45 -16.77 -13.33
C LYS A 153 -24.47 -17.32 -14.37
N SER A 154 -24.50 -16.81 -15.60
CA SER A 154 -25.46 -17.22 -16.64
C SER A 154 -24.82 -17.78 -17.94
N GLU A 155 -23.50 -17.72 -18.11
CA GLU A 155 -22.83 -18.27 -19.31
C GLU A 155 -21.53 -18.99 -18.89
N ALA A 156 -21.64 -20.30 -18.65
CA ALA A 156 -20.48 -21.16 -18.39
C ALA A 156 -19.69 -21.33 -19.69
N VAL A 157 -18.79 -20.39 -19.99
CA VAL A 157 -17.85 -20.52 -21.08
C VAL A 157 -16.84 -21.60 -20.69
N SER A 158 -16.72 -22.67 -21.48
CA SER A 158 -16.01 -23.91 -21.13
C SER A 158 -14.52 -23.76 -20.75
N TRP A 159 -13.87 -22.65 -21.12
CA TRP A 159 -12.47 -22.38 -20.79
C TRP A 159 -12.27 -21.50 -19.54
N LEU A 160 -13.34 -20.91 -18.98
CA LEU A 160 -13.24 -20.03 -17.81
C LEU A 160 -13.27 -20.86 -16.51
N PRO A 161 -12.27 -20.71 -15.63
CA PRO A 161 -12.23 -21.46 -14.39
C PRO A 161 -13.15 -20.83 -13.33
N THR A 162 -14.14 -21.61 -12.86
CA THR A 162 -15.07 -21.21 -11.78
C THR A 162 -14.38 -21.05 -10.43
N VAL A 163 -13.33 -21.85 -10.20
CA VAL A 163 -12.46 -21.83 -9.02
C VAL A 163 -11.12 -21.21 -9.43
N PRO A 164 -10.29 -20.63 -8.52
CA PRO A 164 -8.92 -20.23 -8.86
C PRO A 164 -8.18 -21.32 -9.66
N PRO A 165 -7.66 -21.00 -10.86
CA PRO A 165 -7.05 -22.01 -11.72
C PRO A 165 -5.74 -22.52 -11.13
N THR A 166 -5.36 -23.75 -11.49
CA THR A 166 -3.98 -24.21 -11.26
C THR A 166 -3.02 -23.49 -12.22
N ILE A 167 -1.73 -23.40 -11.87
CA ILE A 167 -0.72 -22.76 -12.75
C ILE A 167 -0.74 -23.33 -14.18
N PRO A 168 -0.79 -24.66 -14.42
CA PRO A 168 -0.85 -25.22 -15.77
C PRO A 168 -2.12 -24.83 -16.52
N GLN A 169 -3.27 -24.76 -15.83
CA GLN A 169 -4.52 -24.29 -16.42
C GLN A 169 -4.42 -22.82 -16.81
N ALA A 170 -3.87 -21.98 -15.92
CA ALA A 170 -3.66 -20.55 -16.18
C ALA A 170 -2.74 -20.33 -17.40
N LEU A 171 -1.61 -21.04 -17.46
CA LEU A 171 -0.69 -20.96 -18.60
C LEU A 171 -1.34 -21.42 -19.91
N ASN A 172 -2.17 -22.47 -19.88
CA ASN A 172 -2.92 -22.91 -21.06
C ASN A 172 -3.93 -21.85 -21.52
N ILE A 173 -4.64 -21.20 -20.59
CA ILE A 173 -5.57 -20.10 -20.90
C ILE A 173 -4.82 -18.92 -21.51
N ILE A 174 -3.66 -18.54 -20.96
CA ILE A 174 -2.84 -17.43 -21.46
C ILE A 174 -2.34 -17.71 -22.88
N SER A 175 -1.92 -18.93 -23.16
CA SER A 175 -1.48 -19.37 -24.50
C SER A 175 -2.61 -19.36 -25.53
N THR A 176 -3.82 -19.77 -25.12
CA THR A 176 -4.95 -19.99 -26.04
C THR A 176 -5.82 -18.75 -26.25
N HIS A 177 -5.93 -17.87 -25.25
CA HIS A 177 -6.85 -16.73 -25.25
C HIS A 177 -6.20 -15.41 -24.79
N PRO A 178 -5.02 -15.01 -25.31
CA PRO A 178 -4.27 -13.85 -24.81
C PRO A 178 -5.05 -12.53 -24.89
N GLU A 179 -5.91 -12.35 -25.90
CA GLU A 179 -6.70 -11.13 -26.07
C GLU A 179 -7.86 -11.01 -25.08
N LYS A 180 -8.41 -12.13 -24.61
CA LYS A 180 -9.60 -12.14 -23.72
C LYS A 180 -9.26 -11.97 -22.25
N ILE A 181 -8.00 -12.19 -21.88
CA ILE A 181 -7.48 -12.07 -20.52
C ILE A 181 -6.76 -10.74 -20.29
N LEU A 182 -6.68 -9.87 -21.30
CA LEU A 182 -6.03 -8.58 -21.16
C LEU A 182 -6.80 -7.74 -20.14
N ALA A 183 -6.10 -7.23 -19.12
CA ALA A 183 -6.73 -6.34 -18.14
C ALA A 183 -7.20 -5.04 -18.82
N SER A 184 -8.24 -4.41 -18.27
CA SER A 184 -8.73 -3.13 -18.81
C SER A 184 -7.63 -2.07 -18.84
N GLU A 185 -7.77 -1.09 -19.74
CA GLU A 185 -6.80 0.00 -19.86
C GLU A 185 -6.65 0.77 -18.55
N SER A 186 -7.73 0.92 -17.77
CA SER A 186 -7.71 1.56 -16.45
C SER A 186 -6.83 0.82 -15.43
N ILE A 187 -6.98 -0.51 -15.33
CA ILE A 187 -6.16 -1.36 -14.45
C ILE A 187 -4.69 -1.31 -14.88
N GLN A 188 -4.43 -1.45 -16.18
CA GLN A 188 -3.07 -1.36 -16.71
C GLN A 188 -2.46 0.01 -16.45
N ALA A 189 -3.23 1.09 -16.65
CA ALA A 189 -2.76 2.44 -16.42
C ALA A 189 -2.43 2.70 -14.94
N ALA A 190 -3.23 2.14 -14.01
CA ALA A 190 -3.00 2.25 -12.58
C ALA A 190 -1.66 1.62 -12.17
N VAL A 191 -1.41 0.36 -12.57
CA VAL A 191 -0.12 -0.32 -12.31
C VAL A 191 1.03 0.40 -13.03
N ASN A 192 0.82 0.81 -14.29
CA ASN A 192 1.84 1.52 -15.09
C ASN A 192 2.18 2.90 -14.55
N ARG A 193 1.28 3.55 -13.81
CA ARG A 193 1.52 4.83 -13.13
C ARG A 193 2.60 4.66 -12.08
N ARG A 194 2.58 3.56 -11.32
CA ARG A 194 3.54 3.31 -10.22
C ARG A 194 4.95 3.00 -10.72
N ILE A 195 5.07 2.24 -11.81
CA ILE A 195 6.35 1.95 -12.48
C ILE A 195 6.78 3.02 -13.52
N ARG A 196 6.08 4.14 -13.59
CA ARG A 196 6.40 5.22 -14.54
C ARG A 196 7.76 5.84 -14.20
N GLY A 197 8.55 6.11 -15.24
CA GLY A 197 9.83 6.81 -15.11
C GLY A 197 11.03 5.90 -14.84
N TYR A 198 10.84 4.58 -14.67
CA TYR A 198 11.96 3.65 -14.78
C TYR A 198 12.39 3.52 -16.25
N PRO A 199 13.71 3.45 -16.52
CA PRO A 199 14.81 3.31 -15.57
C PRO A 199 15.39 4.63 -15.01
N GLU A 200 15.03 5.80 -15.53
CA GLU A 200 15.62 7.10 -15.13
C GLU A 200 15.39 7.43 -13.64
N LYS A 201 14.26 6.99 -13.09
CA LYS A 201 13.88 7.14 -11.68
C LYS A 201 14.94 6.57 -10.72
N ILE A 202 15.69 5.55 -11.14
CA ILE A 202 16.78 4.96 -10.36
C ILE A 202 17.82 6.02 -9.99
N GLN A 203 18.18 6.90 -10.92
CA GLN A 203 19.16 7.96 -10.66
C GLN A 203 18.56 9.03 -9.74
N ALA A 204 17.27 9.32 -9.87
CA ALA A 204 16.56 10.26 -9.00
C ALA A 204 16.35 9.74 -7.56
N SER A 205 16.43 8.43 -7.34
CA SER A 205 16.38 7.81 -6.02
C SER A 205 17.74 7.71 -5.33
N LEU A 206 18.83 8.06 -6.02
CA LEU A 206 20.15 8.17 -5.39
C LEU A 206 20.30 9.51 -4.67
N HIS A 207 21.09 9.50 -3.61
CA HIS A 207 21.44 10.69 -2.84
C HIS A 207 22.92 10.63 -2.45
N ARG A 208 23.65 11.68 -2.78
CA ARG A 208 25.07 11.83 -2.51
C ARG A 208 25.30 12.75 -1.31
N ALA A 209 26.02 12.26 -0.33
CA ALA A 209 26.38 13.02 0.86
C ALA A 209 27.87 12.87 1.18
N HIS A 210 28.47 13.89 1.78
CA HIS A 210 29.82 13.81 2.32
C HIS A 210 29.78 13.09 3.66
N CYS A 211 30.76 12.21 3.87
CA CYS A 211 30.89 11.41 5.07
C CYS A 211 32.35 11.42 5.52
N PHE A 212 32.60 11.68 6.81
CA PHE A 212 33.93 11.62 7.40
C PHE A 212 34.20 10.20 7.93
N LEU A 213 34.84 9.37 7.10
CA LEU A 213 34.94 7.92 7.28
C LEU A 213 36.38 7.41 7.38
N PRO A 214 36.66 6.35 8.17
CA PRO A 214 37.95 5.66 8.16
C PRO A 214 38.37 5.23 6.75
N ALA A 215 39.66 5.39 6.42
CA ALA A 215 40.20 5.12 5.08
C ALA A 215 39.91 3.69 4.57
N GLY A 216 39.92 2.69 5.45
CA GLY A 216 39.58 1.32 5.09
C GLY A 216 38.14 1.16 4.59
N ILE A 217 37.17 1.86 5.19
CA ILE A 217 35.78 1.84 4.71
C ILE A 217 35.69 2.51 3.34
N VAL A 218 36.40 3.62 3.13
CA VAL A 218 36.42 4.32 1.85
C VAL A 218 36.99 3.42 0.75
N ALA A 219 38.08 2.71 1.01
CA ALA A 219 38.67 1.77 0.07
C ALA A 219 37.69 0.64 -0.30
N VAL A 220 36.99 0.09 0.69
CA VAL A 220 35.97 -0.96 0.49
C VAL A 220 34.79 -0.44 -0.34
N LEU A 221 34.25 0.74 -0.02
CA LEU A 221 33.11 1.31 -0.73
C LEU A 221 33.43 1.72 -2.17
N LYS A 222 34.67 2.12 -2.45
CA LYS A 222 35.12 2.39 -3.83
C LYS A 222 35.05 1.17 -4.72
N GLN A 223 35.45 0.00 -4.20
CA GLN A 223 35.39 -1.25 -4.97
C GLN A 223 33.99 -1.87 -4.96
N ARG A 224 33.29 -1.77 -3.83
CA ARG A 224 31.97 -2.39 -3.64
C ARG A 224 30.97 -1.39 -3.03
N PRO A 225 30.42 -0.48 -3.85
CA PRO A 225 29.44 0.52 -3.39
C PRO A 225 28.22 -0.10 -2.72
N ARG A 226 27.79 -1.30 -3.16
CA ARG A 226 26.65 -2.04 -2.56
C ARG A 226 26.77 -2.30 -1.06
N LEU A 227 27.98 -2.37 -0.51
CA LEU A 227 28.18 -2.65 0.92
C LEU A 227 27.72 -1.48 1.80
N VAL A 228 27.47 -0.30 1.21
CA VAL A 228 26.85 0.82 1.93
C VAL A 228 25.50 0.42 2.54
N ALA A 229 24.68 -0.34 1.81
CA ALA A 229 23.37 -0.79 2.28
C ALA A 229 23.50 -1.70 3.51
N ALA A 230 24.41 -2.68 3.46
CA ALA A 230 24.68 -3.56 4.59
C ALA A 230 25.20 -2.80 5.81
N GLY A 231 26.09 -1.81 5.62
CA GLY A 231 26.61 -0.98 6.69
C GLY A 231 25.52 -0.13 7.35
N VAL A 232 24.69 0.52 6.54
CA VAL A 232 23.52 1.29 7.03
C VAL A 232 22.55 0.39 7.79
N GLN A 233 22.19 -0.76 7.23
CA GLN A 233 21.25 -1.70 7.85
C GLN A 233 21.77 -2.23 9.20
N ALA A 234 23.06 -2.58 9.27
CA ALA A 234 23.68 -3.04 10.52
C ALA A 234 23.68 -1.96 11.60
N PHE A 235 23.83 -0.69 11.22
CA PHE A 235 23.66 0.42 12.15
C PHE A 235 22.17 0.63 12.50
N TYR A 236 21.28 0.62 11.53
CA TYR A 236 19.85 0.89 11.69
C TYR A 236 19.17 -0.11 12.64
N LEU A 237 19.48 -1.40 12.47
CA LEU A 237 18.95 -2.53 13.25
C LEU A 237 19.83 -2.94 14.44
N ARG A 238 20.76 -2.08 14.86
CA ARG A 238 21.74 -2.39 15.92
C ARG A 238 21.06 -2.76 17.24
N ASP A 239 21.66 -3.70 17.97
CA ASP A 239 21.25 -4.07 19.32
C ASP A 239 22.28 -3.63 20.39
N PRO A 240 21.99 -3.83 21.70
CA PRO A 240 22.95 -3.52 22.77
C PRO A 240 24.23 -4.37 22.78
N ILE A 241 24.28 -5.49 22.05
CA ILE A 241 25.48 -6.34 21.92
C ILE A 241 26.39 -5.74 20.84
N ASP A 242 25.82 -5.34 19.72
CA ASP A 242 26.46 -4.64 18.60
C ASP A 242 27.12 -3.34 19.06
N LEU A 243 26.42 -2.57 19.89
CA LEU A 243 26.96 -1.35 20.49
C LEU A 243 28.12 -1.62 21.46
N ARG A 244 28.18 -2.80 22.11
CA ARG A 244 29.33 -3.17 22.95
C ARG A 244 30.58 -3.41 22.11
N ALA A 245 30.44 -3.97 20.92
CA ALA A 245 31.55 -4.14 19.98
C ALA A 245 32.10 -2.79 19.50
N CYS A 246 31.23 -1.79 19.32
CA CYS A 246 31.61 -0.44 18.88
C CYS A 246 32.22 0.46 19.96
N ARG A 247 32.37 -0.02 21.21
CA ARG A 247 33.00 0.77 22.28
C ARG A 247 34.47 1.08 22.01
N VAL A 248 35.16 0.16 21.33
CA VAL A 248 36.55 0.32 20.89
C VAL A 248 36.62 -0.24 19.49
N PHE A 249 36.84 0.63 18.51
CA PHE A 249 37.00 0.24 17.12
C PHE A 249 38.31 -0.55 16.96
N LYS A 250 38.20 -1.80 16.50
CA LYS A 250 39.33 -2.70 16.27
C LYS A 250 39.68 -2.78 14.80
N THR A 251 38.66 -2.80 13.94
CA THR A 251 38.84 -2.96 12.50
C THR A 251 39.04 -1.61 11.82
N PHE A 252 38.21 -0.61 12.15
CA PHE A 252 38.25 0.69 11.48
C PHE A 252 38.68 1.82 12.42
N LEU A 253 39.99 2.08 12.46
CA LEU A 253 40.57 3.09 13.33
C LEU A 253 40.06 4.52 13.03
N PRO A 254 39.47 5.24 14.01
CA PRO A 254 38.95 6.60 13.82
C PRO A 254 40.04 7.63 13.44
N GLU A 255 41.32 7.36 13.69
CA GLU A 255 42.41 8.27 13.35
C GLU A 255 42.63 8.39 11.83
N THR A 256 42.20 7.38 11.08
CA THR A 256 42.36 7.31 9.61
C THR A 256 41.22 7.95 8.84
N ARG A 257 40.37 8.74 9.52
CA ARG A 257 39.18 9.33 8.89
C ARG A 257 39.56 10.38 7.85
N ILE A 258 38.83 10.33 6.74
CA ILE A 258 38.97 11.22 5.59
C ILE A 258 37.58 11.63 5.11
N MET A 259 37.48 12.82 4.53
CA MET A 259 36.23 13.27 3.92
C MET A 259 36.07 12.56 2.59
N THR A 260 34.89 11.98 2.34
CA THR A 260 34.59 11.32 1.07
C THR A 260 33.13 11.54 0.68
N SER A 261 32.84 11.48 -0.61
CA SER A 261 31.48 11.53 -1.14
C SER A 261 30.95 10.11 -1.31
N ILE A 262 29.88 9.75 -0.59
CA ILE A 262 29.22 8.45 -0.68
C ILE A 262 27.85 8.61 -1.33
N THR A 263 27.52 7.68 -2.23
CA THR A 263 26.20 7.58 -2.85
C THR A 263 25.36 6.55 -2.10
N PHE A 264 24.18 6.96 -1.66
CA PHE A 264 23.17 6.15 -1.01
C PHE A 264 21.92 6.07 -1.90
N THR A 265 21.00 5.18 -1.58
CA THR A 265 19.59 5.42 -1.93
C THR A 265 19.00 6.44 -0.96
N LYS A 266 17.97 7.16 -1.37
CA LYS A 266 17.22 8.07 -0.49
C LYS A 266 16.74 7.35 0.77
N CYS A 267 16.24 6.12 0.67
CA CYS A 267 15.81 5.32 1.82
C CYS A 267 16.98 5.08 2.82
N LEU A 268 18.13 4.58 2.35
CA LEU A 268 19.31 4.36 3.19
C LEU A 268 19.82 5.65 3.84
N TYR A 269 19.80 6.75 3.09
CA TYR A 269 20.18 8.05 3.60
C TYR A 269 19.24 8.54 4.72
N ALA A 270 17.92 8.45 4.51
CA ALA A 270 16.92 8.81 5.51
C ALA A 270 17.07 7.97 6.79
N GLN A 271 17.29 6.66 6.66
CA GLN A 271 17.53 5.75 7.79
C GLN A 271 18.71 6.19 8.66
N LEU A 272 19.79 6.71 8.06
CA LEU A 272 20.93 7.24 8.82
C LEU A 272 20.64 8.60 9.45
N VAL A 273 20.03 9.53 8.71
CA VAL A 273 19.81 10.91 9.17
C VAL A 273 18.85 10.95 10.35
N GLN A 274 17.71 10.27 10.24
CA GLN A 274 16.61 10.37 11.21
C GLN A 274 16.97 9.75 12.57
N GLN A 275 17.91 8.80 12.62
CA GLN A 275 18.32 8.19 13.86
C GLN A 275 19.26 9.09 14.67
N ARG A 276 18.78 9.62 15.81
CA ARG A 276 19.64 10.32 16.78
C ARG A 276 20.55 9.32 17.48
N PHE A 277 21.86 9.53 17.37
CA PHE A 277 22.85 8.63 17.97
C PHE A 277 24.03 9.40 18.52
N MET A 278 24.40 9.09 19.77
CA MET A 278 25.57 9.62 20.44
C MET A 278 26.58 8.49 20.66
N PRO A 279 27.82 8.61 20.16
CA PRO A 279 28.82 7.56 20.29
C PRO A 279 29.30 7.46 21.74
N ASP A 280 29.76 6.25 22.13
CA ASP A 280 30.44 6.08 23.40
C ASP A 280 31.76 6.88 23.39
N ARG A 281 32.09 7.54 24.50
CA ARG A 281 33.33 8.33 24.64
C ARG A 281 34.59 7.50 24.36
N ARG A 282 34.53 6.18 24.57
CA ARG A 282 35.64 5.24 24.35
C ARG A 282 35.87 4.92 22.87
N SER A 283 34.88 5.17 22.01
CA SER A 283 34.94 4.85 20.57
C SER A 283 35.95 5.70 19.78
N GLY A 284 36.45 6.79 20.35
CA GLY A 284 37.33 7.74 19.67
C GLY A 284 36.59 8.76 18.78
N TYR A 285 35.26 8.65 18.65
CA TYR A 285 34.44 9.62 17.93
C TYR A 285 34.06 10.80 18.81
N LYS A 286 34.44 12.00 18.39
CA LYS A 286 33.98 13.28 18.94
C LYS A 286 33.32 14.06 17.82
N LEU A 287 32.03 14.32 17.96
CA LEU A 287 31.29 15.14 17.01
C LEU A 287 31.61 16.62 17.26
N PRO A 288 31.74 17.44 16.19
CA PRO A 288 31.82 18.89 16.34
C PRO A 288 30.49 19.46 16.87
N PRO A 289 30.43 20.74 17.24
CA PRO A 289 29.17 21.40 17.59
C PRO A 289 28.17 21.35 16.42
N PRO A 290 26.84 21.29 16.67
CA PRO A 290 25.82 21.29 15.61
C PRO A 290 25.86 22.49 14.66
N SER A 291 26.43 23.62 15.10
CA SER A 291 26.63 24.81 14.28
C SER A 291 27.78 24.71 13.28
N HIS A 292 28.56 23.62 13.31
CA HIS A 292 29.69 23.43 12.41
C HIS A 292 29.21 23.07 10.99
N PRO A 293 29.71 23.70 9.92
CA PRO A 293 29.26 23.44 8.55
C PRO A 293 29.35 21.96 8.14
N GLN A 294 30.37 21.24 8.62
CA GLN A 294 30.58 19.81 8.33
C GLN A 294 29.99 18.88 9.40
N TYR A 295 29.18 19.39 10.34
CA TYR A 295 28.61 18.56 11.42
C TYR A 295 27.90 17.32 10.87
N ARG A 296 27.09 17.51 9.83
CA ARG A 296 26.36 16.45 9.14
C ARG A 296 27.28 15.37 8.58
N ALA A 297 28.36 15.75 7.90
CA ALA A 297 29.32 14.79 7.35
C ALA A 297 30.03 13.97 8.44
N HIS A 298 30.33 14.60 9.58
CA HIS A 298 30.88 13.91 10.76
C HIS A 298 29.88 12.96 11.40
N GLU A 299 28.61 13.37 11.50
CA GLU A 299 27.54 12.55 12.06
C GLU A 299 27.25 11.33 11.17
N LEU A 300 27.04 11.53 9.87
CA LEU A 300 26.80 10.45 8.91
C LEU A 300 27.97 9.47 8.84
N GLY A 301 29.20 10.00 8.73
CA GLY A 301 30.41 9.19 8.70
C GLY A 301 30.57 8.36 9.97
N MET A 302 30.29 8.94 11.13
CA MET A 302 30.29 8.21 12.40
C MET A 302 29.24 7.08 12.40
N LYS A 303 27.98 7.36 12.05
CA LYS A 303 26.90 6.34 12.06
C LYS A 303 27.23 5.18 11.12
N LEU A 304 27.65 5.50 9.90
CA LEU A 304 28.04 4.49 8.92
C LEU A 304 29.26 3.68 9.38
N ALA A 305 30.28 4.32 9.97
CA ALA A 305 31.44 3.60 10.50
C ALA A 305 31.07 2.62 11.63
N HIS A 306 30.12 2.97 12.50
CA HIS A 306 29.59 2.03 13.49
C HIS A 306 28.93 0.83 12.82
N GLY A 307 28.14 1.05 11.77
CA GLY A 307 27.54 -0.04 11.00
C GLY A 307 28.56 -1.03 10.43
N PHE A 308 29.64 -0.52 9.84
CA PHE A 308 30.74 -1.35 9.32
C PHE A 308 31.49 -2.10 10.42
N GLU A 309 31.74 -1.47 11.57
CA GLU A 309 32.39 -2.13 12.72
C GLU A 309 31.49 -3.24 13.28
N ILE A 310 30.16 -3.02 13.36
CA ILE A 310 29.18 -4.03 13.77
C ILE A 310 29.27 -5.25 12.84
N LEU A 311 29.25 -5.04 11.52
CA LEU A 311 29.36 -6.12 10.54
C LEU A 311 30.62 -6.95 10.75
N CYS A 312 31.79 -6.31 10.88
CA CYS A 312 33.04 -7.03 11.08
C CYS A 312 33.12 -7.72 12.44
N SER A 313 32.49 -7.18 13.48
CA SER A 313 32.48 -7.79 14.82
C SER A 313 31.67 -9.07 14.91
N LYS A 314 30.68 -9.24 14.03
CA LYS A 314 29.84 -10.44 13.93
C LYS A 314 30.57 -11.60 13.23
N CYS A 315 31.70 -11.35 12.59
CA CYS A 315 32.49 -12.38 11.91
C CYS A 315 33.32 -13.20 12.91
N SER A 316 33.39 -14.52 12.71
CA SER A 316 34.15 -15.43 13.57
C SER A 316 35.66 -15.18 13.47
N PRO A 317 36.42 -15.16 14.58
CA PRO A 317 37.88 -15.01 14.57
C PRO A 317 38.64 -16.19 13.97
N HIS A 318 37.96 -17.30 13.63
CA HIS A 318 38.55 -18.48 12.97
C HIS A 318 38.54 -18.40 11.44
N PHE A 319 38.60 -17.20 10.86
CA PHE A 319 38.81 -17.04 9.42
C PHE A 319 40.26 -17.42 9.06
N SER A 320 40.53 -18.73 9.04
CA SER A 320 41.71 -19.33 8.45
C SER A 320 41.42 -19.54 6.97
N ASP A 321 41.91 -18.62 6.14
CA ASP A 321 42.27 -18.83 4.73
C ASP A 321 41.35 -19.82 3.97
N SER A 322 40.03 -19.65 4.12
CA SER A 322 39.06 -20.53 3.47
C SER A 322 39.00 -20.12 2.02
N GLN A 323 39.90 -20.76 1.27
CA GLN A 323 39.95 -20.93 -0.18
C GLN A 323 39.14 -19.89 -0.96
N LYS A 324 39.85 -19.01 -1.68
CA LYS A 324 39.35 -18.34 -2.88
C LYS A 324 38.35 -19.26 -3.59
N SER A 325 37.05 -19.06 -3.40
CA SER A 325 36.07 -19.84 -4.14
C SER A 325 36.32 -19.48 -5.61
N PRO A 326 36.78 -20.41 -6.47
CA PRO A 326 37.13 -20.06 -7.83
C PRO A 326 35.83 -19.80 -8.59
N VAL A 327 35.44 -18.53 -8.62
CA VAL A 327 34.38 -17.95 -9.46
C VAL A 327 34.50 -18.37 -10.93
N ILE A 328 35.71 -18.76 -11.32
CA ILE A 328 36.12 -19.13 -12.68
C ILE A 328 35.62 -20.54 -13.07
N ALA A 329 35.18 -21.37 -12.12
CA ALA A 329 34.83 -22.77 -12.40
C ALA A 329 33.38 -23.01 -12.85
N SER A 330 32.49 -22.00 -12.81
CA SER A 330 31.12 -22.19 -13.32
C SER A 330 31.06 -21.97 -14.83
N PRO A 331 30.56 -22.95 -15.62
CA PRO A 331 30.39 -22.77 -17.06
C PRO A 331 29.43 -21.62 -17.41
N LEU A 332 28.54 -21.26 -16.48
CA LEU A 332 27.58 -20.15 -16.62
C LEU A 332 28.26 -18.76 -16.64
N TRP A 333 29.43 -18.61 -15.98
CA TRP A 333 30.16 -17.34 -15.97
C TRP A 333 30.73 -17.02 -17.36
N ALA A 334 31.24 -18.02 -18.07
CA ALA A 334 31.78 -17.83 -19.42
C ALA A 334 30.69 -17.32 -20.38
N GLY A 335 29.51 -17.95 -20.35
CA GLY A 335 28.35 -17.53 -21.14
C GLY A 335 27.84 -16.13 -20.76
N PHE A 336 27.78 -15.82 -19.47
CA PHE A 336 27.42 -14.48 -18.98
C PHE A 336 28.41 -13.41 -19.44
N LEU A 337 29.73 -13.66 -19.34
CA LEU A 337 30.76 -12.72 -19.75
C LEU A 337 30.76 -12.47 -21.27
N GLU A 338 30.63 -13.52 -22.08
CA GLU A 338 30.53 -13.38 -23.54
C GLU A 338 29.26 -12.61 -23.92
N SER A 339 28.15 -12.90 -23.25
CA SER A 339 26.89 -12.17 -23.46
C SER A 339 27.01 -10.69 -23.06
N LEU A 340 27.77 -10.35 -22.00
CA LEU A 340 28.01 -8.97 -21.59
C LEU A 340 28.85 -8.21 -22.62
N LYS A 341 29.86 -8.87 -23.23
CA LYS A 341 30.66 -8.28 -24.30
C LYS A 341 29.82 -8.00 -25.54
N ASN A 342 28.93 -8.92 -25.92
CA ASN A 342 28.06 -8.77 -27.07
C ASN A 342 26.99 -7.67 -26.92
N LYS A 343 26.63 -7.30 -25.68
CA LYS A 343 25.57 -6.31 -25.36
C LYS A 343 26.11 -4.94 -24.95
N ASP A 344 27.35 -4.60 -25.31
CA ASP A 344 27.97 -3.30 -25.05
C ASP A 344 27.96 -2.85 -23.57
N TYR A 345 27.90 -3.78 -22.61
CA TYR A 345 27.99 -3.45 -21.18
C TYR A 345 29.27 -2.67 -20.85
N PHE A 346 30.37 -3.02 -21.52
CA PHE A 346 31.66 -2.35 -21.39
C PHE A 346 31.76 -1.06 -22.22
N LYS A 347 30.71 -0.64 -22.95
CA LYS A 347 30.65 0.61 -23.75
C LYS A 347 31.91 0.84 -24.61
N GLY A 348 32.42 -0.20 -25.28
CA GLY A 348 33.63 -0.12 -26.11
C GLY A 348 34.95 0.15 -25.37
N LEU A 349 34.98 0.00 -24.03
CA LEU A 349 36.21 0.14 -23.25
C LEU A 349 37.23 -0.95 -23.61
N ILE A 350 38.51 -0.56 -23.71
CA ILE A 350 39.62 -1.46 -24.04
C ILE A 350 39.78 -2.51 -22.94
N GLU A 351 39.90 -3.78 -23.34
CA GLU A 351 40.14 -4.89 -22.41
C GLU A 351 41.41 -4.64 -21.58
N GLY A 352 41.26 -4.60 -20.25
CA GLY A 352 42.35 -4.31 -19.33
C GLY A 352 42.50 -2.84 -18.90
N SER A 353 41.70 -1.92 -19.44
CA SER A 353 41.57 -0.55 -18.89
C SER A 353 41.05 -0.58 -17.45
N ALA A 354 41.44 0.39 -16.62
CA ALA A 354 40.97 0.49 -15.23
C ALA A 354 39.43 0.51 -15.13
N GLN A 355 38.75 1.26 -16.00
CA GLN A 355 37.28 1.31 -16.04
C GLN A 355 36.66 -0.01 -16.52
N TYR A 356 37.36 -0.75 -17.39
CA TYR A 356 36.93 -2.07 -17.83
C TYR A 356 37.03 -3.08 -16.69
N GLN A 357 38.14 -3.06 -15.95
CA GLN A 357 38.37 -3.91 -14.78
C GLN A 357 37.34 -3.63 -13.68
N GLU A 358 37.05 -2.36 -13.39
CA GLU A 358 36.01 -1.96 -12.43
C GLU A 358 34.64 -2.54 -12.81
N ARG A 359 34.21 -2.36 -14.06
CA ARG A 359 32.92 -2.92 -14.52
C ARG A 359 32.88 -4.44 -14.52
N LEU A 360 34.00 -5.07 -14.84
CA LEU A 360 34.14 -6.53 -14.82
C LEU A 360 34.01 -7.06 -13.39
N GLU A 361 34.65 -6.40 -12.42
CA GLU A 361 34.54 -6.74 -11.01
C GLU A 361 33.12 -6.54 -10.49
N MET A 362 32.46 -5.43 -10.84
CA MET A 362 31.05 -5.21 -10.50
C MET A 362 30.14 -6.31 -11.07
N ALA A 363 30.30 -6.67 -12.34
CA ALA A 363 29.52 -7.73 -12.98
C ALA A 363 29.78 -9.11 -12.34
N LYS A 364 31.04 -9.41 -12.00
CA LYS A 364 31.44 -10.63 -11.31
C LYS A 364 30.80 -10.74 -9.93
N ASN A 365 30.82 -9.66 -9.16
CA ASN A 365 30.20 -9.60 -7.84
C ASN A 365 28.68 -9.77 -7.93
N TYR A 366 28.04 -9.14 -8.91
CA TYR A 366 26.60 -9.27 -9.12
C TYR A 366 26.22 -10.71 -9.48
N PHE A 367 26.95 -11.36 -10.39
CA PHE A 367 26.70 -12.75 -10.80
C PHE A 367 26.76 -13.73 -9.61
N GLN A 368 27.72 -13.56 -8.72
CA GLN A 368 27.86 -14.40 -7.52
C GLN A 368 26.64 -14.31 -6.60
N LEU A 369 26.11 -13.10 -6.39
CA LEU A 369 24.99 -12.86 -5.49
C LEU A 369 23.64 -13.25 -6.10
N SER A 370 23.50 -13.10 -7.41
CA SER A 370 22.20 -13.17 -8.10
C SER A 370 21.95 -14.47 -8.86
N VAL A 371 22.98 -15.18 -9.31
CA VAL A 371 22.84 -16.41 -10.12
C VAL A 371 23.40 -17.62 -9.40
N ASN A 372 24.53 -17.46 -8.70
CA ASN A 372 25.28 -18.59 -8.12
C ASN A 372 25.30 -18.59 -6.59
N ARG A 373 24.19 -18.22 -5.94
CA ARG A 373 24.07 -18.29 -4.47
C ARG A 373 23.93 -19.77 -4.07
N PRO A 374 24.92 -20.41 -3.41
CA PRO A 374 24.74 -21.76 -2.91
C PRO A 374 23.63 -21.76 -1.85
N GLU A 375 22.69 -22.70 -1.93
CA GLU A 375 21.56 -22.83 -0.98
C GLU A 375 21.99 -23.25 0.44
N SER A 376 23.30 -23.45 0.67
CA SER A 376 23.88 -23.81 1.95
C SER A 376 24.58 -22.61 2.60
N SER A 377 24.77 -22.70 3.92
CA SER A 377 25.40 -21.78 4.90
C SER A 377 26.86 -21.35 4.61
N LEU A 378 27.26 -21.29 3.33
CA LEU A 378 28.60 -20.95 2.82
C LEU A 378 28.62 -19.64 2.02
N ALA A 379 27.50 -18.92 1.90
CA ALA A 379 27.51 -17.58 1.32
C ALA A 379 28.24 -16.62 2.28
N MET A 380 29.35 -16.03 1.83
CA MET A 380 30.12 -15.07 2.62
C MET A 380 29.20 -13.96 3.13
N SER A 381 29.22 -13.72 4.43
CA SER A 381 28.51 -12.59 5.03
C SER A 381 29.12 -11.27 4.55
N PRO A 382 28.34 -10.16 4.53
CA PRO A 382 28.88 -8.86 4.16
C PRO A 382 30.12 -8.46 5.00
N GLY A 383 30.16 -8.83 6.28
CA GLY A 383 31.31 -8.59 7.14
C GLY A 383 32.57 -9.38 6.73
N GLU A 384 32.44 -10.65 6.36
CA GLU A 384 33.56 -11.48 5.88
C GLU A 384 34.09 -10.97 4.54
N GLU A 385 33.18 -10.50 3.68
CA GLU A 385 33.51 -9.85 2.42
C GLU A 385 34.34 -8.59 2.64
N ILE A 386 33.92 -7.73 3.59
CA ILE A 386 34.66 -6.52 3.97
C ILE A 386 36.07 -6.87 4.48
N LEU A 387 36.18 -7.85 5.39
CA LEU A 387 37.47 -8.26 5.95
C LEU A 387 38.41 -8.82 4.87
N THR A 388 37.87 -9.59 3.92
CA THR A 388 38.63 -10.13 2.78
C THR A 388 39.15 -9.00 1.88
N LEU A 389 38.34 -7.98 1.62
CA LEU A 389 38.76 -6.82 0.83
C LEU A 389 39.86 -6.03 1.53
N LEU A 390 39.75 -5.81 2.84
CA LEU A 390 40.78 -5.10 3.60
C LEU A 390 42.13 -5.84 3.59
N GLN A 391 42.14 -7.17 3.52
CA GLN A 391 43.37 -7.97 3.44
C GLN A 391 43.97 -8.02 2.03
N THR A 392 43.11 -8.03 1.00
CA THR A 392 43.53 -8.24 -0.39
C THR A 392 43.85 -6.94 -1.13
N VAL A 393 43.28 -5.82 -0.67
CA VAL A 393 43.37 -4.53 -1.35
C VAL A 393 44.28 -3.60 -0.56
N PRO A 394 45.50 -3.33 -1.03
CA PRO A 394 46.27 -2.24 -0.48
C PRO A 394 45.62 -0.91 -0.85
N PHE A 395 45.50 0.00 0.11
CA PHE A 395 45.02 1.36 -0.13
C PHE A 395 46.00 2.37 0.47
N ASP A 396 46.24 3.46 -0.25
CA ASP A 396 47.09 4.55 0.21
C ASP A 396 46.24 5.68 0.81
N ILE A 397 46.50 6.00 2.08
CA ILE A 397 45.81 7.05 2.82
C ILE A 397 46.11 8.43 2.21
N GLU A 398 47.31 8.65 1.64
CA GLU A 398 47.68 9.92 1.04
C GLU A 398 46.94 10.19 -0.27
N GLU A 399 46.74 9.16 -1.10
CA GLU A 399 45.93 9.25 -2.31
C GLU A 399 44.48 9.59 -1.97
N LEU A 400 43.90 8.88 -1.01
CA LEU A 400 42.53 9.16 -0.56
C LEU A 400 42.37 10.56 0.04
N LYS A 401 43.39 11.09 0.72
CA LYS A 401 43.41 12.48 1.19
C LYS A 401 43.47 13.50 0.06
N LYS A 402 44.18 13.21 -1.04
CA LYS A 402 44.21 14.09 -2.22
C LYS A 402 42.82 14.14 -2.86
N GLU A 403 42.16 13.01 -3.00
CA GLU A 403 40.79 12.98 -3.52
C GLU A 403 39.78 13.70 -2.63
N ALA A 404 39.96 13.63 -1.31
CA ALA A 404 39.12 14.37 -0.34
C ALA A 404 39.14 15.89 -0.55
N THR A 405 40.14 16.44 -1.26
CA THR A 405 40.21 17.86 -1.59
C THR A 405 39.34 18.24 -2.80
N ASN A 406 39.00 17.28 -3.67
CA ASN A 406 38.25 17.49 -4.90
C ASN A 406 36.96 16.67 -4.92
N LEU A 407 36.12 16.83 -3.90
CA LEU A 407 34.86 16.10 -3.81
C LEU A 407 33.75 16.78 -4.63
N PRO A 408 32.89 15.99 -5.32
CA PRO A 408 31.67 16.51 -5.92
C PRO A 408 30.75 17.17 -4.87
N PRO A 409 29.89 18.13 -5.24
CA PRO A 409 28.93 18.71 -4.32
C PRO A 409 27.94 17.66 -3.79
N GLU A 410 27.43 17.89 -2.58
CA GLU A 410 26.34 17.10 -1.97
C GLU A 410 25.01 17.39 -2.66
N ASP A 411 24.09 16.42 -2.59
CA ASP A 411 22.72 16.62 -3.03
C ASP A 411 21.88 17.29 -1.92
N ASP A 412 20.80 17.97 -2.31
CA ASP A 412 19.92 18.69 -1.37
C ASP A 412 19.03 17.75 -0.53
N ASP A 413 18.77 18.14 0.72
CA ASP A 413 17.94 17.38 1.68
C ASP A 413 16.46 17.77 1.69
N ARG A 414 16.07 18.73 0.84
CA ARG A 414 14.70 19.29 0.81
C ARG A 414 13.61 18.25 0.61
N TRP A 415 13.94 17.09 0.04
CA TRP A 415 12.99 16.00 -0.16
C TRP A 415 12.63 15.25 1.13
N LEU A 416 13.39 15.41 2.21
CA LEU A 416 13.07 14.86 3.54
C LEU A 416 11.98 15.65 4.26
N ASP A 417 11.86 16.95 3.96
CA ASP A 417 10.93 17.86 4.62
C ASP A 417 9.72 18.10 3.70
N LEU A 418 8.56 17.59 4.11
CA LEU A 418 7.30 17.84 3.42
C LEU A 418 6.60 19.05 4.06
N SER A 419 6.29 20.06 3.25
CA SER A 419 5.38 21.12 3.68
C SER A 419 3.93 20.61 3.73
N PRO A 420 3.04 21.20 4.54
CA PRO A 420 1.63 20.82 4.59
C PRO A 420 0.95 20.85 3.21
N GLU A 421 1.23 21.88 2.41
CA GLU A 421 0.68 22.02 1.05
C GLU A 421 1.13 20.88 0.11
N GLN A 422 2.40 20.46 0.23
CA GLN A 422 2.92 19.33 -0.54
C GLN A 422 2.31 18.00 -0.08
N LEU A 423 2.07 17.84 1.22
CA LEU A 423 1.39 16.66 1.75
C LEU A 423 -0.05 16.60 1.24
N ASP A 424 -0.77 17.71 1.26
CA ASP A 424 -2.14 17.80 0.73
C ASP A 424 -2.18 17.47 -0.77
N GLN A 425 -1.21 17.98 -1.55
CA GLN A 425 -1.08 17.63 -2.96
C GLN A 425 -0.82 16.12 -3.15
N LEU A 426 0.07 15.52 -2.36
CA LEU A 426 0.35 14.07 -2.43
C LEU A 426 -0.88 13.24 -2.07
N LEU A 427 -1.64 13.65 -1.05
CA LEU A 427 -2.89 12.99 -0.66
C LEU A 427 -3.96 13.10 -1.75
N GLN A 428 -4.08 14.25 -2.41
CA GLN A 428 -4.99 14.44 -3.55
C GLN A 428 -4.57 13.60 -4.76
N GLU A 429 -3.27 13.49 -5.04
CA GLU A 429 -2.75 12.63 -6.11
C GLU A 429 -2.99 11.14 -5.81
N ALA A 430 -2.84 10.73 -4.54
CA ALA A 430 -3.08 9.36 -4.09
C ALA A 430 -4.57 8.99 -4.06
N ALA A 431 -5.46 9.93 -3.71
CA ALA A 431 -6.91 9.76 -3.76
C ALA A 431 -7.47 9.66 -5.19
N GLY A 432 -6.59 9.76 -6.20
CA GLY A 432 -6.95 9.80 -7.60
C GLY A 432 -7.40 11.20 -7.99
N LYS A 433 -6.87 11.70 -9.12
CA LYS A 433 -7.43 12.88 -9.78
C LYS A 433 -8.88 12.59 -10.14
N LYS A 434 -9.84 12.97 -9.30
CA LYS A 434 -11.06 13.56 -9.83
C LYS A 434 -10.57 14.77 -10.59
N GLU A 435 -10.83 14.83 -11.90
CA GLU A 435 -10.58 16.06 -12.64
C GLU A 435 -11.16 17.22 -11.81
N PRO A 436 -10.40 18.30 -11.56
CA PRO A 436 -11.03 19.49 -11.06
C PRO A 436 -11.98 19.90 -12.18
N GLU A 437 -13.27 19.64 -12.01
CA GLU A 437 -14.25 20.36 -12.78
C GLU A 437 -13.89 21.84 -12.63
N PRO A 438 -13.83 22.60 -13.74
CA PRO A 438 -13.52 24.00 -13.66
C PRO A 438 -14.51 24.59 -12.65
N ILE A 439 -14.00 25.28 -11.63
CA ILE A 439 -14.83 26.07 -10.72
C ILE A 439 -15.52 27.11 -11.61
N SER A 440 -16.68 26.72 -12.15
CA SER A 440 -17.65 27.60 -12.75
C SER A 440 -18.10 28.52 -11.62
N LYS A 441 -17.97 29.81 -11.90
CA LYS A 441 -18.40 30.90 -11.06
C LYS A 441 -19.83 30.64 -10.56
N GLU A 442 -20.02 30.80 -9.24
CA GLU A 442 -21.32 30.92 -8.57
C GLU A 442 -22.38 29.93 -9.08
N GLU A 443 -22.16 28.64 -8.84
CA GLU A 443 -23.24 27.67 -8.94
C GLU A 443 -24.11 27.74 -7.68
N ASN A 444 -25.41 27.90 -7.93
CA ASN A 444 -26.45 27.91 -6.91
C ASN A 444 -26.52 26.49 -6.31
N TYR A 445 -25.90 26.28 -5.15
CA TYR A 445 -25.88 24.97 -4.48
C TYR A 445 -27.31 24.56 -4.13
N ASP A 446 -27.80 23.51 -4.77
CA ASP A 446 -29.14 23.01 -4.53
C ASP A 446 -29.13 22.09 -3.30
N LEU A 447 -29.64 22.58 -2.17
CA LEU A 447 -29.79 21.81 -0.93
C LEU A 447 -30.65 20.56 -1.12
N THR A 448 -31.46 20.50 -2.18
CA THR A 448 -32.22 19.28 -2.54
C THR A 448 -31.34 18.16 -3.09
N GLN A 449 -30.14 18.47 -3.60
CA GLN A 449 -29.18 17.45 -4.02
C GLN A 449 -28.61 16.69 -2.83
N VAL A 450 -28.38 17.38 -1.70
CA VAL A 450 -27.88 16.78 -0.44
C VAL A 450 -28.92 15.83 0.16
N SER A 451 -30.18 16.25 0.21
CA SER A 451 -31.27 15.39 0.70
C SER A 451 -31.47 14.18 -0.23
N LYS A 452 -31.42 14.39 -1.55
CA LYS A 452 -31.55 13.31 -2.54
C LYS A 452 -30.39 12.31 -2.49
N SER A 453 -29.15 12.75 -2.34
CA SER A 453 -27.99 11.85 -2.23
C SER A 453 -28.01 11.04 -0.94
N MET A 454 -28.40 11.67 0.18
CA MET A 454 -28.52 10.97 1.46
C MET A 454 -29.68 9.97 1.45
N LYS A 455 -30.81 10.33 0.84
CA LYS A 455 -31.95 9.42 0.65
C LYS A 455 -31.57 8.25 -0.24
N ALA A 456 -30.80 8.49 -1.31
CA ALA A 456 -30.26 7.44 -2.16
C ALA A 456 -29.30 6.52 -1.38
N PHE A 457 -28.43 7.07 -0.53
CA PHE A 457 -27.54 6.30 0.33
C PHE A 457 -28.30 5.43 1.35
N ILE A 458 -29.28 5.99 2.06
CA ILE A 458 -30.10 5.26 3.04
C ILE A 458 -30.96 4.19 2.36
N SER A 459 -31.47 4.47 1.16
CA SER A 459 -32.26 3.50 0.39
C SER A 459 -31.41 2.37 -0.21
N LYS A 460 -30.08 2.52 -0.26
CA LYS A 460 -29.20 1.50 -0.81
C LYS A 460 -28.96 0.43 0.26
N VAL A 461 -29.53 -0.74 0.03
CA VAL A 461 -29.35 -1.90 0.90
C VAL A 461 -27.88 -2.30 0.88
N SER A 462 -27.20 -2.11 2.02
CA SER A 462 -25.84 -2.61 2.23
C SER A 462 -25.83 -4.12 2.09
N THR A 463 -24.83 -4.67 1.41
CA THR A 463 -24.63 -6.13 1.42
C THR A 463 -24.10 -6.55 2.79
N HIS A 464 -24.05 -7.86 3.05
CA HIS A 464 -23.43 -8.42 4.27
C HIS A 464 -21.94 -8.02 4.46
N LYS A 465 -21.31 -7.41 3.44
CA LYS A 465 -19.94 -6.88 3.49
C LYS A 465 -19.86 -5.36 3.76
N GLY A 466 -20.99 -4.65 3.90
CA GLY A 466 -21.02 -3.22 4.25
C GLY A 466 -21.82 -2.34 3.27
N ALA A 467 -21.89 -1.04 3.60
CA ALA A 467 -22.60 -0.04 2.81
C ALA A 467 -21.74 0.45 1.64
N GLU A 468 -22.16 0.15 0.39
CA GLU A 468 -21.50 0.66 -0.81
C GLU A 468 -22.06 2.03 -1.18
N LEU A 469 -21.21 3.04 -1.40
CA LEU A 469 -21.65 4.36 -1.88
C LEU A 469 -22.15 4.28 -3.34
N PRO A 470 -23.23 4.99 -3.72
CA PRO A 470 -23.69 5.03 -5.10
C PRO A 470 -22.66 5.76 -5.99
N ARG A 471 -21.86 5.01 -6.75
CA ARG A 471 -21.09 5.56 -7.88
C ARG A 471 -22.01 5.50 -9.12
N GLU A 472 -22.61 6.63 -9.45
CA GLU A 472 -23.55 6.91 -10.58
C GLU A 472 -24.97 6.26 -10.54
N PRO A 473 -26.02 6.96 -11.03
CA PRO A 473 -27.41 6.50 -10.97
C PRO A 473 -27.74 5.58 -12.15
N SER A 474 -27.13 4.40 -12.21
CA SER A 474 -27.44 3.41 -13.26
C SER A 474 -28.37 2.28 -12.81
N GLU A 475 -28.72 2.21 -11.51
CA GLU A 475 -29.69 1.25 -11.00
C GLU A 475 -30.97 1.98 -10.58
N ALA A 476 -32.11 1.48 -11.05
CA ALA A 476 -33.42 2.08 -10.80
C ALA A 476 -33.69 2.18 -9.29
N PRO A 477 -34.24 3.31 -8.80
CA PRO A 477 -34.55 3.47 -7.39
C PRO A 477 -35.56 2.41 -6.97
N ILE A 478 -35.17 1.56 -6.01
CA ILE A 478 -36.08 0.62 -5.38
C ILE A 478 -36.95 1.45 -4.43
N THR A 479 -38.23 1.57 -4.76
CA THR A 479 -39.23 2.21 -3.91
C THR A 479 -39.52 1.32 -2.73
N PHE A 480 -39.15 1.76 -1.52
CA PHE A 480 -39.56 1.11 -0.28
C PHE A 480 -41.06 1.31 -0.10
N ASP A 481 -41.84 0.25 -0.34
CA ASP A 481 -43.27 0.23 -0.11
C ASP A 481 -43.54 -0.03 1.37
N ALA A 482 -43.69 1.06 2.14
CA ALA A 482 -44.00 1.01 3.55
C ALA A 482 -45.29 0.21 3.83
N ASP A 483 -46.24 0.20 2.89
CA ASP A 483 -47.52 -0.47 3.05
C ASP A 483 -47.37 -1.99 2.92
N SER A 484 -46.51 -2.47 2.04
CA SER A 484 -46.15 -3.91 1.97
C SER A 484 -45.37 -4.36 3.20
N PHE A 485 -44.43 -3.56 3.71
CA PHE A 485 -43.65 -3.91 4.91
C PHE A 485 -44.52 -4.03 6.15
N LEU A 486 -45.49 -3.13 6.33
CA LEU A 486 -46.43 -3.15 7.46
C LEU A 486 -47.41 -4.33 7.35
N ASN A 487 -47.86 -4.69 6.14
CA ASN A 487 -48.67 -5.89 5.92
C ASN A 487 -47.95 -7.18 6.31
N TYR A 488 -46.63 -7.26 6.12
CA TYR A 488 -45.83 -8.40 6.60
C TYR A 488 -45.67 -8.39 8.13
N PHE A 489 -45.64 -7.21 8.75
CA PHE A 489 -45.53 -7.03 10.19
C PHE A 489 -46.81 -7.46 10.92
N ASP A 490 -47.99 -7.14 10.38
CA ASP A 490 -49.28 -7.61 10.90
C ASP A 490 -49.45 -9.12 10.79
N LYS A 491 -48.90 -9.72 9.71
CA LYS A 491 -48.91 -11.17 9.50
C LYS A 491 -48.06 -11.94 10.52
N ILE A 492 -47.04 -11.28 11.08
CA ILE A 492 -46.16 -11.83 12.12
C ILE A 492 -46.74 -11.61 13.52
N LEU A 493 -47.44 -10.50 13.75
CA LEU A 493 -47.94 -10.15 15.09
C LEU A 493 -49.23 -10.87 15.48
N GLY A 494 -50.06 -11.29 14.52
CA GLY A 494 -51.28 -12.08 14.76
C GLY A 494 -52.31 -11.40 15.70
N PRO A 495 -53.58 -11.83 15.73
CA PRO A 495 -54.56 -11.25 16.64
C PRO A 495 -54.23 -11.68 18.08
N ARG A 496 -53.83 -10.73 18.93
CA ARG A 496 -53.58 -11.00 20.36
C ARG A 496 -54.88 -11.42 21.06
N PRO A 497 -54.89 -12.51 21.85
CA PRO A 497 -56.03 -12.84 22.68
C PRO A 497 -56.11 -11.90 23.90
N HIS A 498 -57.36 -11.70 24.29
CA HIS A 498 -57.89 -10.97 25.44
C HIS A 498 -57.02 -10.99 26.72
N GLU A 499 -56.82 -9.80 27.30
CA GLU A 499 -56.18 -9.58 28.60
C GLU A 499 -56.86 -10.39 29.71
N SER A 500 -56.04 -11.01 30.56
CA SER A 500 -56.43 -11.44 31.91
C SER A 500 -55.22 -11.25 32.83
N ASP A 501 -55.40 -10.34 33.78
CA ASP A 501 -54.57 -10.13 34.96
C ASP A 501 -54.37 -11.44 35.75
N SER A 502 -53.12 -11.81 36.00
CA SER A 502 -52.71 -12.39 37.29
C SER A 502 -51.18 -12.48 37.37
N ASP A 503 -50.64 -11.77 38.36
CA ASP A 503 -49.30 -11.94 38.90
C ASP A 503 -49.11 -13.39 39.39
N ASP A 504 -47.98 -14.02 39.02
CA ASP A 504 -47.16 -14.80 39.97
C ASP A 504 -45.81 -15.14 39.32
N LEU A 505 -44.76 -14.73 40.02
CA LEU A 505 -43.37 -15.07 39.76
C LEU A 505 -43.13 -16.51 40.22
N ASP A 506 -42.41 -17.31 39.44
CA ASP A 506 -41.29 -18.12 39.93
C ASP A 506 -40.47 -18.69 38.77
N GLU A 507 -39.16 -18.74 39.02
CA GLU A 507 -38.09 -19.10 38.09
C GLU A 507 -37.97 -20.62 37.87
N GLU A 508 -37.18 -20.95 36.83
CA GLU A 508 -36.56 -22.24 36.52
C GLU A 508 -37.46 -23.29 35.83
N ASP A 509 -37.24 -23.51 34.51
CA ASP A 509 -36.43 -24.67 34.11
C ASP A 509 -35.96 -24.55 32.65
N PHE A 510 -34.70 -24.87 32.43
CA PHE A 510 -34.09 -25.03 31.12
C PHE A 510 -34.21 -26.52 30.78
N ASP A 511 -35.07 -26.87 29.83
CA ASP A 511 -34.92 -28.12 29.11
C ASP A 511 -35.12 -27.90 27.61
N SER A 512 -33.99 -27.96 26.91
CA SER A 512 -33.96 -28.32 25.50
C SER A 512 -34.54 -29.72 25.34
N LEU A 513 -35.39 -29.93 24.34
CA LEU A 513 -35.19 -30.90 23.26
C LEU A 513 -36.44 -30.96 22.37
N ASP A 514 -36.20 -30.85 21.07
CA ASP A 514 -36.82 -31.58 19.97
C ASP A 514 -38.32 -31.90 20.05
N SER A 515 -39.08 -31.38 19.08
CA SER A 515 -39.51 -32.20 17.93
C SER A 515 -40.43 -31.37 17.04
N ASP A 516 -40.20 -31.52 15.73
CA ASP A 516 -41.16 -31.25 14.67
C ASP A 516 -42.55 -31.80 15.03
N ASP A 517 -43.60 -31.02 14.77
CA ASP A 517 -44.77 -31.57 14.11
C ASP A 517 -45.65 -30.51 13.42
N ASN A 518 -46.12 -30.90 12.24
CA ASN A 518 -46.98 -30.17 11.32
C ASN A 518 -48.25 -29.60 11.96
N LEU A 519 -48.65 -28.40 11.54
CA LEU A 519 -50.05 -27.97 11.62
C LEU A 519 -50.54 -27.42 10.28
N ASP A 520 -51.44 -28.21 9.71
CA ASP A 520 -52.43 -27.92 8.68
C ASP A 520 -53.36 -26.81 9.17
N LEU A 521 -53.63 -25.76 8.39
CA LEU A 521 -54.88 -25.00 8.55
C LEU A 521 -55.25 -24.15 7.33
N GLU A 522 -56.47 -24.45 6.90
CA GLU A 522 -57.24 -23.98 5.77
C GLU A 522 -57.41 -22.45 5.69
N THR A 523 -57.38 -21.96 4.45
CA THR A 523 -57.86 -20.66 4.01
C THR A 523 -59.29 -20.38 4.48
N GLN A 524 -59.44 -19.37 5.35
CA GLN A 524 -60.68 -18.60 5.49
C GLN A 524 -60.37 -17.13 5.25
N GLU A 525 -60.98 -16.55 4.22
CA GLU A 525 -61.07 -15.08 4.08
C GLU A 525 -61.97 -14.52 5.18
N PRO A 526 -61.58 -13.39 5.79
CA PRO A 526 -62.55 -12.47 6.35
C PRO A 526 -62.37 -11.06 5.76
N GLY A 527 -63.40 -10.64 5.03
CA GLY A 527 -64.10 -9.38 5.22
C GLY A 527 -63.28 -8.11 5.37
N GLU A 528 -63.37 -7.26 4.34
CA GLU A 528 -63.13 -5.82 4.37
C GLU A 528 -63.86 -5.14 5.54
N ALA A 529 -63.23 -5.07 6.71
CA ALA A 529 -63.63 -4.17 7.79
C ALA A 529 -62.44 -3.85 8.70
N SER A 530 -62.03 -2.58 8.67
CA SER A 530 -61.18 -1.87 9.65
C SER A 530 -59.65 -1.95 9.52
N VAL A 531 -59.11 -1.76 8.31
CA VAL A 531 -57.69 -1.34 8.13
C VAL A 531 -57.52 0.17 8.37
N GLU A 532 -58.54 0.99 8.10
CA GLU A 532 -58.50 2.44 8.37
C GLU A 532 -58.41 2.76 9.87
N GLY A 533 -59.07 1.99 10.73
CA GLY A 533 -59.12 2.26 12.18
C GLY A 533 -57.76 2.13 12.88
N ALA A 534 -57.00 1.07 12.60
CA ALA A 534 -55.70 0.85 13.24
C ALA A 534 -54.63 1.85 12.76
N LEU A 535 -54.70 2.29 11.50
CA LEU A 535 -53.84 3.33 10.93
C LEU A 535 -54.17 4.71 11.50
N ASP A 536 -55.45 5.01 11.72
CA ASP A 536 -55.87 6.26 12.37
C ASP A 536 -55.52 6.26 13.86
N ASP A 537 -55.61 5.10 14.54
CA ASP A 537 -55.18 4.96 15.93
C ASP A 537 -53.67 5.21 16.08
N LEU A 538 -52.82 4.61 15.23
CA LEU A 538 -51.37 4.85 15.24
C LEU A 538 -51.01 6.31 14.93
N LYS A 539 -51.65 6.91 13.91
CA LYS A 539 -51.47 8.33 13.58
C LYS A 539 -51.93 9.23 14.72
N SER A 540 -52.98 8.86 15.44
CA SER A 540 -53.46 9.60 16.61
C SER A 540 -52.45 9.52 17.77
N TYR A 541 -51.82 8.36 18.00
CA TYR A 541 -50.76 8.20 18.98
C TYR A 541 -49.51 9.02 18.62
N MET A 542 -49.11 9.02 17.35
CA MET A 542 -48.00 9.86 16.87
C MET A 542 -48.31 11.36 17.06
N ALA A 543 -49.55 11.79 16.76
CA ALA A 543 -49.97 13.18 16.96
C ALA A 543 -50.03 13.57 18.44
N GLN A 544 -50.44 12.66 19.33
CA GLN A 544 -50.42 12.89 20.78
C GLN A 544 -48.98 12.98 21.32
N MET A 545 -48.09 12.11 20.84
CA MET A 545 -46.67 12.17 21.18
C MET A 545 -46.03 13.49 20.72
N ASP A 546 -46.32 13.95 19.51
CA ASP A 546 -45.83 15.25 19.01
C ASP A 546 -46.38 16.42 19.83
N GLN A 547 -47.64 16.35 20.29
CA GLN A 547 -48.25 17.36 21.15
C GLN A 547 -47.58 17.43 22.53
N GLU A 548 -47.21 16.29 23.10
CA GLU A 548 -46.46 16.22 24.37
C GLU A 548 -45.00 16.66 24.20
N LEU A 549 -44.37 16.35 23.07
CA LEU A 549 -42.97 16.73 22.83
C LEU A 549 -42.80 18.19 22.43
N ALA A 550 -43.83 18.82 21.86
CA ALA A 550 -43.78 20.20 21.34
C ALA A 550 -43.31 21.24 22.36
N HIS A 551 -43.64 21.07 23.64
CA HIS A 551 -43.25 22.02 24.68
C HIS A 551 -41.87 21.70 25.30
N THR A 552 -41.30 20.52 24.99
CA THR A 552 -39.98 20.10 25.46
C THR A 552 -38.87 20.68 24.58
N SER A 553 -37.63 20.63 25.08
CA SER A 553 -36.45 21.00 24.28
C SER A 553 -36.30 20.14 23.03
N ILE A 554 -36.80 18.90 23.02
CA ILE A 554 -36.72 18.00 21.86
C ILE A 554 -37.66 18.46 20.74
N GLY A 555 -38.89 18.87 21.06
CA GLY A 555 -39.87 19.32 20.05
C GLY A 555 -39.50 20.66 19.42
N LYS A 556 -38.77 21.50 20.16
CA LYS A 556 -38.25 22.78 19.65
C LYS A 556 -37.03 22.63 18.73
N SER A 557 -36.36 21.47 18.74
CA SER A 557 -35.21 21.18 17.88
C SER A 557 -35.60 20.77 16.46
N PHE A 558 -36.88 20.48 16.20
CA PHE A 558 -37.36 20.05 14.88
C PHE A 558 -38.12 21.19 14.18
N THR A 559 -37.79 21.41 12.91
CA THR A 559 -38.47 22.37 12.03
C THR A 559 -39.73 21.76 11.39
N THR A 560 -40.80 22.55 11.30
CA THR A 560 -42.10 22.16 10.73
C THR A 560 -42.49 23.09 9.57
N GLN A 561 -43.25 22.57 8.59
CA GLN A 561 -43.47 23.18 7.26
C GLN A 561 -44.09 24.60 7.22
N LYS A 562 -44.58 25.16 8.33
CA LYS A 562 -45.31 26.45 8.35
C LYS A 562 -44.52 27.68 8.82
N GLN A 563 -43.24 27.55 9.18
CA GLN A 563 -42.40 28.68 9.61
C GLN A 563 -41.84 29.54 8.44
N MET A 564 -42.64 29.84 7.41
CA MET A 564 -42.26 30.77 6.33
C MET A 564 -43.22 32.00 6.24
N GLU A 565 -42.79 33.09 6.90
CA GLU A 565 -42.90 34.55 6.55
C GLU A 565 -44.27 35.31 6.51
N PRO A 566 -44.32 36.68 6.66
CA PRO A 566 -43.20 37.66 6.58
C PRO A 566 -43.08 38.77 7.67
N LEU A 567 -41.93 39.45 7.68
CA LEU A 567 -41.59 40.69 8.41
C LEU A 567 -42.59 41.85 8.19
N SER A 568 -43.03 42.54 9.27
CA SER A 568 -43.05 44.03 9.37
C SER A 568 -43.62 44.61 10.70
N GLN A 569 -42.82 45.52 11.29
CA GLN A 569 -43.18 46.79 11.97
C GLN A 569 -43.94 46.84 13.33
N THR A 570 -43.16 47.21 14.36
CA THR A 570 -43.36 48.27 15.38
C THR A 570 -44.64 48.31 16.24
N THR A 571 -44.52 48.12 17.56
CA THR A 571 -44.51 49.16 18.63
C THR A 571 -44.75 48.57 20.02
N ASN A 572 -44.16 49.20 21.04
CA ASN A 572 -44.20 48.88 22.47
C ASN A 572 -45.63 48.85 23.06
N SER A 573 -45.91 47.91 23.98
CA SER A 573 -46.33 48.18 25.36
C SER A 573 -46.76 46.91 26.12
N ASN A 574 -46.33 46.82 27.38
CA ASN A 574 -46.69 45.85 28.43
C ASN A 574 -48.18 45.48 28.51
N SER A 575 -48.48 44.22 28.82
CA SER A 575 -49.08 43.77 30.10
C SER A 575 -49.45 42.29 30.05
N ASP A 576 -49.06 41.55 31.08
CA ASP A 576 -49.58 40.22 31.41
C ASP A 576 -51.10 40.25 31.56
N GLU A 577 -51.81 39.32 30.91
CA GLU A 577 -52.95 38.62 31.50
C GLU A 577 -53.03 37.21 30.90
N GLU A 578 -53.12 36.23 31.81
CA GLU A 578 -53.49 34.84 31.57
C GLU A 578 -54.92 34.75 31.02
N ASP A 579 -55.19 33.78 30.14
CA ASP A 579 -56.14 32.67 30.42
C ASP A 579 -56.74 32.07 29.13
N SER A 580 -56.45 30.78 28.98
CA SER A 580 -57.25 29.70 28.40
C SER A 580 -58.27 29.97 27.28
N GLY A 581 -58.00 29.35 26.13
CA GLY A 581 -59.02 29.10 25.11
C GLY A 581 -58.51 28.18 24.01
N ALA A 582 -58.79 26.89 24.15
CA ALA A 582 -58.45 25.82 23.22
C ALA A 582 -58.73 26.18 21.74
N GLY A 583 -57.67 26.27 20.94
CA GLY A 583 -57.72 26.27 19.49
C GLY A 583 -56.58 25.39 19.00
N GLY A 584 -56.89 24.14 18.67
CA GLY A 584 -55.91 23.15 18.22
C GLY A 584 -55.12 23.66 17.01
N SER A 585 -53.85 24.02 17.23
CA SER A 585 -52.90 24.07 16.13
C SER A 585 -52.64 22.62 15.73
N VAL A 586 -53.30 22.17 14.65
CA VAL A 586 -52.90 20.94 13.96
C VAL A 586 -51.41 21.07 13.64
N MET A 587 -50.59 20.35 14.39
CA MET A 587 -49.14 20.32 14.21
C MET A 587 -48.88 19.75 12.82
N THR A 588 -48.23 20.52 11.97
CA THR A 588 -47.82 20.05 10.64
C THR A 588 -46.66 19.07 10.81
N PRO A 589 -46.63 17.99 10.03
CA PRO A 589 -45.55 16.99 10.11
C PRO A 589 -44.17 17.64 9.97
N VAL A 590 -43.21 17.07 10.69
CA VAL A 590 -41.81 17.50 10.71
C VAL A 590 -41.22 17.42 9.30
N ASP A 591 -40.51 18.46 8.88
CA ASP A 591 -39.80 18.44 7.61
C ASP A 591 -38.48 17.68 7.77
N VAL A 592 -38.49 16.40 7.42
CA VAL A 592 -37.34 15.50 7.59
C VAL A 592 -36.14 15.97 6.75
N ASP A 593 -36.39 16.48 5.54
CA ASP A 593 -35.33 16.90 4.63
C ASP A 593 -34.64 18.17 5.17
N LEU A 594 -35.41 19.14 5.68
CA LEU A 594 -34.87 20.38 6.22
C LEU A 594 -34.10 20.16 7.54
N ASN A 595 -34.59 19.28 8.41
CA ASN A 595 -33.89 18.93 9.64
C ASN A 595 -32.61 18.13 9.37
N LEU A 596 -32.62 17.23 8.39
CA LEU A 596 -31.44 16.49 7.98
C LEU A 596 -30.36 17.45 7.44
N VAL A 597 -30.73 18.35 6.54
CA VAL A 597 -29.81 19.35 5.97
C VAL A 597 -29.30 20.30 7.06
N SER A 598 -30.16 20.76 7.97
CA SER A 598 -29.77 21.63 9.09
C SER A 598 -28.75 20.95 10.00
N ASN A 599 -29.01 19.72 10.44
CA ASN A 599 -28.11 18.99 11.34
C ASN A 599 -26.77 18.64 10.66
N ILE A 600 -26.79 18.31 9.36
CA ILE A 600 -25.57 18.05 8.59
C ILE A 600 -24.76 19.33 8.40
N LEU A 601 -25.41 20.45 8.08
CA LEU A 601 -24.75 21.75 7.97
C LEU A 601 -24.18 22.22 9.30
N GLU A 602 -24.89 22.02 10.40
CA GLU A 602 -24.40 22.32 11.74
C GLU A 602 -23.18 21.45 12.08
N SER A 603 -23.26 20.14 11.82
CA SER A 603 -22.13 19.21 12.00
C SER A 603 -20.93 19.57 11.11
N TYR A 604 -21.16 19.98 9.87
CA TYR A 604 -20.12 20.47 8.96
C TYR A 604 -19.52 21.80 9.46
N SER A 605 -20.35 22.73 9.93
CA SER A 605 -19.90 24.01 10.48
C SER A 605 -19.06 23.84 11.76
N SER A 606 -19.40 22.88 12.61
CA SER A 606 -18.63 22.56 13.82
C SER A 606 -17.25 21.96 13.53
N GLN A 607 -17.03 21.45 12.31
CA GLN A 607 -15.74 20.92 11.88
C GLN A 607 -14.77 22.04 11.47
N ALA A 608 -15.24 23.30 11.35
CA ALA A 608 -14.41 24.49 11.13
C ALA A 608 -13.38 24.34 9.97
N GLY A 609 -13.77 23.67 8.88
CA GLY A 609 -12.90 23.44 7.71
C GLY A 609 -11.90 22.29 7.87
N LEU A 610 -11.95 21.54 8.97
CA LEU A 610 -11.18 20.30 9.15
C LEU A 610 -11.98 19.09 8.64
N ALA A 611 -11.29 18.04 8.20
CA ALA A 611 -11.94 16.80 7.80
C ALA A 611 -12.63 16.13 9.01
N GLY A 612 -13.95 16.01 8.95
CA GLY A 612 -14.77 15.33 9.96
C GLY A 612 -15.84 14.42 9.35
N PRO A 613 -16.67 13.77 10.20
CA PRO A 613 -17.63 12.76 9.74
C PRO A 613 -18.60 13.27 8.68
N ALA A 614 -19.17 14.46 8.88
CA ALA A 614 -20.09 15.07 7.91
C ALA A 614 -19.39 15.48 6.60
N SER A 615 -18.20 16.08 6.68
CA SER A 615 -17.40 16.44 5.51
C SER A 615 -17.01 15.21 4.68
N ASN A 616 -16.56 14.15 5.34
CA ASN A 616 -16.15 12.91 4.67
C ASN A 616 -17.35 12.21 4.01
N LEU A 617 -18.51 12.18 4.68
CA LEU A 617 -19.73 11.60 4.11
C LEU A 617 -20.21 12.38 2.89
N LEU A 618 -20.29 13.72 2.95
CA LEU A 618 -20.70 14.55 1.82
C LEU A 618 -19.72 14.43 0.65
N GLN A 619 -18.42 14.46 0.93
CA GLN A 619 -17.38 14.29 -0.09
C GLN A 619 -17.45 12.90 -0.75
N SER A 620 -17.75 11.86 0.03
CA SER A 620 -17.93 10.49 -0.48
C SER A 620 -19.18 10.34 -1.37
N MET A 621 -20.21 11.17 -1.14
CA MET A 621 -21.42 11.28 -1.97
C MET A 621 -21.27 12.25 -3.15
N GLY A 622 -20.12 12.92 -3.30
CA GLY A 622 -19.86 13.87 -4.39
C GLY A 622 -20.43 15.27 -4.18
N VAL A 623 -20.85 15.62 -2.96
CA VAL A 623 -21.30 16.97 -2.59
C VAL A 623 -20.16 17.68 -1.87
N GLN A 624 -19.73 18.83 -2.39
CA GLN A 624 -18.71 19.67 -1.75
C GLN A 624 -19.33 21.00 -1.32
N LEU A 625 -19.34 21.25 -0.01
CA LEU A 625 -19.78 22.52 0.58
C LEU A 625 -18.59 23.49 0.68
N PRO A 626 -18.82 24.81 0.62
CA PRO A 626 -17.77 25.80 0.81
C PRO A 626 -17.29 25.86 2.26
N ASP A 627 -16.00 26.17 2.45
CA ASP A 627 -15.43 26.41 3.78
C ASP A 627 -16.08 27.62 4.45
N ASN A 628 -16.45 27.45 5.72
CA ASN A 628 -17.15 28.48 6.49
C ASN A 628 -16.19 29.64 6.83
N THR A 629 -16.25 30.73 6.06
CA THR A 629 -15.33 31.88 6.20
C THR A 629 -15.75 32.92 7.26
N ASP A 630 -16.87 32.70 7.95
CA ASP A 630 -17.47 33.67 8.88
C ASP A 630 -16.82 33.72 10.27
N HIS A 631 -15.81 32.90 10.55
CA HIS A 631 -15.02 32.93 11.79
C HIS A 631 -13.58 33.43 11.59
N ARG A 632 -13.39 34.58 10.93
CA ARG A 632 -12.18 35.38 11.18
C ARG A 632 -12.44 36.35 12.34
N PRO A 633 -11.72 36.26 13.48
CA PRO A 633 -11.86 37.26 14.53
C PRO A 633 -11.40 38.61 13.98
N ALA A 634 -12.31 39.58 13.96
CA ALA A 634 -12.03 40.95 13.56
C ALA A 634 -10.86 41.50 14.39
N SER A 635 -9.73 41.75 13.74
CA SER A 635 -8.58 42.43 14.33
C SER A 635 -9.01 43.81 14.81
N LYS A 636 -9.00 44.04 16.14
CA LYS A 636 -9.20 45.37 16.71
C LYS A 636 -8.12 46.33 16.17
N PRO A 637 -8.48 47.55 15.73
CA PRO A 637 -7.49 48.54 15.33
C PRO A 637 -6.74 49.04 16.58
N ALA A 638 -5.41 48.97 16.54
CA ALA A 638 -4.55 49.56 17.55
C ALA A 638 -4.75 51.09 17.56
N LYS A 639 -5.19 51.64 18.69
CA LYS A 639 -5.12 53.08 18.96
C LYS A 639 -3.76 53.40 19.58
N GLY A 640 -3.06 54.34 18.93
CA GLY A 640 -2.22 55.40 19.51
C GLY A 640 -1.12 54.99 20.47
#